data_AF-A0A973DWH1-F1
#
_entry.id   AF-A0A973DWH1-F1
#
_cell.length_a   1.000
_cell.length_b   1.000
_cell.length_c   1.000
_cell.angle_alpha   90.00
_cell.angle_beta   90.00
_cell.angle_gamma   90.00
#
_symmetry.space_group_name_H-M   'P 1'
#
loop_
_entity.id
_entity.type
_entity.pdbx_description
1 polymer ?
#
loop_
_entity_poly.entity_id
_entity_poly.type
_entity_poly.pdbx_seq_one_letter_code
_entity_poly.pdbx_strand_id
1 'polypeptide(L)'
;MSILTTFDEIANSFSTFGAFGGSAGITVPTSSDDILGLTVGEYLDLLDAVQNSLSSLSPALFQLILNNPAVADQLDAEARSFIEAWAQGDFSGITGPFDEVRAAMASIPRSTSLRDAIDQLDPSGGTTNQIDDSFDQAVERLIDQGWLDQDGRYVSPLFLVDFQTGIWSANLGGANPLSGTDLSSLYSTLGQAVSDALAAQITGTDGLLASLLASGLMQQQLDTLPDVAGPAASEAFKILQEFGEAIEAGQTANPIATLAAGQAQIDQLIAAIQTNLPGVEQQLANLIFGSRNSDPNFVISLDGQVTGSNRGDWFYLTEAADTFDSGAGTDILFGLGGADTLDGGADDVLLGGAANDTLNGGSENDTLVGGTGDDGINGGDGEDTAAFSGEMGRYMVAMNKDGSIEITDRQTDGEGVDTLTGIEHLSFTQGATIFTDGQLDLSIIQGITSLSPEEISTFVELYIAYFNRAPDALGLYFWGSAFAGGTSLDEMAALFLDQDETRATYPSTATNLDFATQVYSNVLGRIPDQAGLDFWVGLLDQGAVGRDVFILEVLKGAKTAPADASAEFLALQAADQQFLSNKTDVGVYFSVIKGMSDVRDANETMQLLNRENGEGFVSAFNRIDNDFAEANAADSGELLLQLVGVVDDPSLQING
;
A
#
# COMPACT_ATOMS: atom_id res chain seq x y z
N MET A 1 -24.94 20.22 -34.13
CA MET A 1 -23.70 19.41 -34.25
C MET A 1 -24.15 17.97 -34.42
N SER A 2 -23.77 17.19 -35.44
CA SER A 2 -24.19 17.37 -36.84
C SER A 2 -25.00 16.13 -37.25
N ILE A 3 -25.69 16.14 -38.40
CA ILE A 3 -26.40 14.99 -39.02
C ILE A 3 -25.60 13.65 -38.97
N LEU A 4 -24.27 13.72 -38.86
CA LEU A 4 -23.37 12.57 -38.70
C LEU A 4 -23.48 11.83 -37.35
N THR A 5 -24.16 12.32 -36.32
CA THR A 5 -24.30 11.56 -35.06
C THR A 5 -25.51 10.61 -35.09
N THR A 6 -26.61 10.99 -35.77
CA THR A 6 -27.84 10.19 -35.85
C THR A 6 -27.71 8.97 -36.76
N PHE A 7 -26.90 9.07 -37.82
CA PHE A 7 -26.66 7.90 -38.66
C PHE A 7 -25.73 6.88 -37.96
N ASP A 8 -24.94 7.27 -36.94
CA ASP A 8 -24.05 6.38 -36.18
C ASP A 8 -24.89 5.56 -35.18
N GLU A 9 -25.93 6.18 -34.61
CA GLU A 9 -26.91 5.50 -33.75
C GLU A 9 -27.82 4.53 -34.53
N ILE A 10 -28.22 4.89 -35.74
CA ILE A 10 -28.97 4.00 -36.64
C ILE A 10 -28.08 2.81 -37.05
N ALA A 11 -26.80 3.06 -37.37
CA ALA A 11 -25.86 2.01 -37.72
C ALA A 11 -25.56 1.06 -36.54
N ASN A 12 -25.44 1.62 -35.32
CA ASN A 12 -25.33 0.84 -34.10
C ASN A 12 -26.59 0.01 -33.82
N SER A 13 -27.79 0.57 -34.05
CA SER A 13 -29.04 -0.18 -33.93
C SER A 13 -29.09 -1.35 -34.92
N PHE A 14 -28.63 -1.15 -36.17
CA PHE A 14 -28.52 -2.23 -37.16
C PHE A 14 -27.55 -3.35 -36.76
N SER A 15 -26.47 -3.01 -36.04
CA SER A 15 -25.50 -3.98 -35.55
C SER A 15 -26.06 -4.92 -34.46
N THR A 16 -27.06 -4.47 -33.71
CA THR A 16 -27.69 -5.27 -32.62
C THR A 16 -28.65 -6.35 -33.11
N PHE A 17 -29.08 -6.33 -34.38
CA PHE A 17 -30.00 -7.33 -34.94
C PHE A 17 -29.30 -8.64 -35.40
N GLY A 18 -27.98 -8.75 -35.21
CA GLY A 18 -27.18 -9.87 -35.71
C GLY A 18 -27.13 -9.92 -37.25
N ALA A 19 -26.41 -10.89 -37.82
CA ALA A 19 -26.43 -11.11 -39.27
C ALA A 19 -27.86 -11.45 -39.68
N PHE A 20 -28.59 -10.48 -40.25
CA PHE A 20 -29.86 -10.69 -40.93
C PHE A 20 -29.75 -11.97 -41.76
N GLY A 21 -30.45 -13.01 -41.32
CA GLY A 21 -30.40 -14.34 -41.93
C GLY A 21 -30.64 -14.20 -43.43
N GLY A 22 -29.59 -14.55 -44.20
CA GLY A 22 -29.43 -14.38 -45.64
C GLY A 22 -30.70 -14.08 -46.44
N SER A 23 -30.97 -12.80 -46.72
CA SER A 23 -31.99 -12.41 -47.70
C SER A 23 -31.85 -10.96 -48.20
N ALA A 24 -30.65 -10.51 -48.60
CA ALA A 24 -30.51 -9.35 -49.53
C ALA A 24 -29.08 -9.15 -50.08
N GLY A 25 -28.04 -9.67 -49.41
CA GLY A 25 -26.66 -9.44 -49.84
C GLY A 25 -26.11 -8.03 -49.57
N ILE A 26 -26.78 -7.27 -48.71
CA ILE A 26 -26.38 -5.94 -48.25
C ILE A 26 -25.56 -6.08 -46.96
N THR A 27 -24.39 -5.45 -46.91
CA THR A 27 -23.56 -5.37 -45.69
C THR A 27 -24.21 -4.41 -44.70
N VAL A 28 -24.35 -4.82 -43.45
CA VAL A 28 -24.97 -4.02 -42.40
C VAL A 28 -24.14 -2.74 -42.18
N PRO A 29 -24.71 -1.53 -42.33
CA PRO A 29 -24.00 -0.28 -42.09
C PRO A 29 -23.58 -0.19 -40.62
N THR A 30 -22.34 0.20 -40.36
CA THR A 30 -21.76 0.29 -39.00
C THR A 30 -21.40 1.72 -38.59
N SER A 31 -21.60 2.67 -39.50
CA SER A 31 -21.39 4.09 -39.25
C SER A 31 -22.33 4.95 -40.09
N SER A 32 -22.33 6.23 -39.77
CA SER A 32 -23.05 7.27 -40.47
C SER A 32 -22.73 7.37 -41.94
N ASP A 33 -21.44 7.27 -42.23
CA ASP A 33 -20.92 7.35 -43.59
C ASP A 33 -21.27 6.10 -44.39
N ASP A 34 -21.41 4.93 -43.74
CA ASP A 34 -21.88 3.71 -44.40
C ASP A 34 -23.35 3.86 -44.84
N ILE A 35 -24.22 4.42 -44.00
CA ILE A 35 -25.64 4.63 -44.33
C ILE A 35 -25.80 5.70 -45.42
N LEU A 36 -25.11 6.83 -45.29
CA LEU A 36 -25.13 7.89 -46.30
C LEU A 36 -24.46 7.49 -47.61
N GLY A 37 -23.61 6.45 -47.59
CA GLY A 37 -23.00 5.81 -48.74
C GLY A 37 -23.94 4.86 -49.51
N LEU A 38 -25.08 4.48 -48.92
CA LEU A 38 -26.07 3.65 -49.59
C LEU A 38 -26.76 4.39 -50.73
N THR A 39 -27.25 3.63 -51.70
CA THR A 39 -28.25 4.13 -52.64
C THR A 39 -29.63 4.15 -51.99
N VAL A 40 -30.54 4.98 -52.51
CA VAL A 40 -31.96 4.98 -52.11
C VAL A 40 -32.55 3.56 -52.18
N GLY A 41 -32.15 2.75 -53.16
CA GLY A 41 -32.58 1.37 -53.28
C GLY A 41 -32.13 0.49 -52.11
N GLU A 42 -30.85 0.52 -51.78
CA GLU A 42 -30.29 -0.29 -50.68
C GLU A 42 -30.83 0.13 -49.32
N TYR A 43 -31.05 1.42 -49.11
CA TYR A 43 -31.68 1.95 -47.89
C TYR A 43 -33.14 1.52 -47.75
N LEU A 44 -33.92 1.55 -48.84
CA LEU A 44 -35.31 1.07 -48.81
C LEU A 44 -35.39 -0.46 -48.60
N ASP A 45 -34.46 -1.23 -49.15
CA ASP A 45 -34.41 -2.69 -48.93
C ASP A 45 -34.04 -3.04 -47.48
N LEU A 46 -33.20 -2.21 -46.83
CA LEU A 46 -32.87 -2.32 -45.42
C LEU A 46 -34.08 -1.98 -44.52
N LEU A 47 -34.84 -0.94 -44.86
CA LEU A 47 -36.10 -0.59 -44.17
C LEU A 47 -37.15 -1.69 -44.28
N ASP A 48 -37.30 -2.29 -45.46
CA ASP A 48 -38.23 -3.40 -45.67
C ASP A 48 -37.83 -4.63 -44.83
N ALA A 49 -36.53 -4.91 -44.68
CA ALA A 49 -36.04 -5.98 -43.82
C ALA A 49 -36.35 -5.75 -42.33
N VAL A 50 -36.15 -4.53 -41.83
CA VAL A 50 -36.48 -4.16 -40.44
C VAL A 50 -37.98 -4.24 -40.18
N GLN A 51 -38.79 -3.71 -41.10
CA GLN A 51 -40.24 -3.75 -40.97
C GLN A 51 -40.78 -5.18 -40.96
N ASN A 52 -40.22 -6.07 -41.78
CA ASN A 52 -40.58 -7.48 -41.78
C ASN A 52 -40.22 -8.18 -40.46
N SER A 53 -39.07 -7.85 -39.86
CA SER A 53 -38.67 -8.36 -38.54
C SER A 53 -39.59 -7.87 -37.43
N LEU A 54 -39.92 -6.57 -37.41
CA LEU A 54 -40.83 -5.99 -36.40
C LEU A 54 -42.25 -6.56 -36.51
N SER A 55 -42.74 -6.77 -37.74
CA SER A 55 -44.05 -7.37 -38.00
C SER A 55 -44.10 -8.89 -37.75
N SER A 56 -42.95 -9.54 -37.51
CA SER A 56 -42.85 -10.97 -37.22
C SER A 56 -43.00 -11.32 -35.73
N LEU A 57 -42.97 -10.31 -34.84
CA LEU A 57 -43.23 -10.48 -33.42
C LEU A 57 -44.68 -10.91 -33.20
N SER A 58 -44.87 -11.93 -32.37
CA SER A 58 -46.18 -12.59 -32.21
C SER A 58 -47.20 -11.67 -31.51
N PRO A 59 -48.37 -11.37 -32.13
CA PRO A 59 -49.44 -10.62 -31.48
C PRO A 59 -49.93 -11.25 -30.17
N ALA A 60 -49.71 -12.56 -29.97
CA ALA A 60 -50.07 -13.28 -28.76
C ALA A 60 -49.26 -12.85 -27.52
N LEU A 61 -48.05 -12.30 -27.72
CA LEU A 61 -47.19 -11.83 -26.64
C LEU A 61 -47.76 -10.54 -26.01
N PHE A 62 -48.30 -9.64 -26.85
CA PHE A 62 -48.94 -8.40 -26.42
C PHE A 62 -50.34 -8.62 -25.84
N GLN A 63 -51.06 -9.65 -26.32
CA GLN A 63 -52.26 -10.13 -25.62
C GLN A 63 -51.94 -10.61 -24.19
N LEU A 64 -50.75 -11.19 -23.95
CA LEU A 64 -50.34 -11.61 -22.62
C LEU A 64 -50.13 -10.42 -21.67
N ILE A 65 -49.58 -9.32 -22.20
CA ILE A 65 -49.37 -8.05 -21.48
C ILE A 65 -50.71 -7.43 -21.09
N LEU A 66 -51.69 -7.38 -22.02
CA LEU A 66 -53.02 -6.83 -21.75
C LEU A 66 -53.86 -7.70 -20.80
N ASN A 67 -53.61 -9.01 -20.77
CA ASN A 67 -54.29 -9.92 -19.85
C ASN A 67 -53.66 -9.95 -18.45
N ASN A 68 -52.53 -9.27 -18.23
CA ASN A 68 -51.93 -9.10 -16.91
C ASN A 68 -52.42 -7.79 -16.27
N PRO A 69 -53.32 -7.84 -15.25
CA PRO A 69 -53.91 -6.64 -14.66
C PRO A 69 -52.86 -5.73 -14.02
N ALA A 70 -51.77 -6.30 -13.48
CA ALA A 70 -50.71 -5.53 -12.84
C ALA A 70 -49.95 -4.61 -13.82
N VAL A 71 -49.97 -4.95 -15.11
CA VAL A 71 -49.33 -4.16 -16.17
C VAL A 71 -50.38 -3.35 -16.92
N ALA A 72 -51.49 -3.97 -17.33
CA ALA A 72 -52.53 -3.32 -18.13
C ALA A 72 -53.21 -2.13 -17.43
N ASP A 73 -53.33 -2.18 -16.10
CA ASP A 73 -53.94 -1.09 -15.31
C ASP A 73 -52.98 0.10 -15.08
N GLN A 74 -51.68 -0.09 -15.33
CA GLN A 74 -50.66 0.95 -15.22
C GLN A 74 -50.33 1.62 -16.56
N LEU A 75 -50.81 1.05 -17.67
CA LEU A 75 -50.64 1.65 -18.99
C LEU A 75 -51.52 2.90 -19.11
N ASP A 76 -50.90 4.02 -19.47
CA ASP A 76 -51.64 5.19 -19.92
C ASP A 76 -52.44 4.88 -21.20
N ALA A 77 -53.35 5.78 -21.56
CA ALA A 77 -54.28 5.56 -22.68
C ALA A 77 -53.58 5.37 -24.03
N GLU A 78 -52.39 5.97 -24.21
CA GLU A 78 -51.66 5.96 -25.46
C GLU A 78 -50.84 4.67 -25.59
N ALA A 79 -50.10 4.30 -24.55
CA ALA A 79 -49.38 3.02 -24.46
C ALA A 79 -50.34 1.83 -24.52
N ARG A 80 -51.50 1.94 -23.86
CA ARG A 80 -52.54 0.91 -23.92
C ARG A 80 -53.12 0.76 -25.31
N SER A 81 -53.50 1.87 -25.97
CA SER A 81 -54.01 1.84 -27.35
C SER A 81 -52.99 1.26 -28.33
N PHE A 82 -51.71 1.54 -28.11
CA PHE A 82 -50.61 1.03 -28.92
C PHE A 82 -50.44 -0.49 -28.76
N ILE A 83 -50.40 -0.99 -27.53
CA ILE A 83 -50.29 -2.42 -27.23
C ILE A 83 -51.55 -3.17 -27.72
N GLU A 84 -52.74 -2.57 -27.60
CA GLU A 84 -54.00 -3.12 -28.12
C GLU A 84 -54.03 -3.22 -29.65
N ALA A 85 -53.46 -2.25 -30.37
CA ALA A 85 -53.32 -2.30 -31.83
C ALA A 85 -52.36 -3.42 -32.26
N TRP A 86 -51.20 -3.52 -31.61
CA TRP A 86 -50.21 -4.56 -31.87
C TRP A 86 -50.72 -5.97 -31.54
N ALA A 87 -51.47 -6.12 -30.45
CA ALA A 87 -52.10 -7.37 -30.06
C ALA A 87 -53.23 -7.82 -31.04
N GLN A 88 -53.70 -6.90 -31.89
CA GLN A 88 -54.63 -7.17 -33.01
C GLN A 88 -53.91 -7.37 -34.35
N GLY A 89 -52.58 -7.30 -34.37
CA GLY A 89 -51.76 -7.40 -35.58
C GLY A 89 -51.76 -6.14 -36.43
N ASP A 90 -52.18 -5.00 -35.88
CA ASP A 90 -52.06 -3.69 -36.51
C ASP A 90 -50.74 -3.03 -36.10
N PHE A 91 -49.76 -3.07 -36.99
CA PHE A 91 -48.42 -2.51 -36.76
C PHE A 91 -48.26 -1.07 -37.28
N SER A 92 -49.34 -0.46 -37.79
CA SER A 92 -49.30 0.83 -38.50
C SER A 92 -48.71 1.98 -37.66
N GLY A 93 -48.83 1.93 -36.33
CA GLY A 93 -48.23 2.92 -35.43
C GLY A 93 -46.70 2.92 -35.39
N ILE A 94 -46.04 1.80 -35.73
CA ILE A 94 -44.58 1.71 -35.87
C ILE A 94 -44.15 1.70 -37.34
N THR A 95 -44.95 1.12 -38.23
CA THR A 95 -44.60 1.04 -39.66
C THR A 95 -44.96 2.29 -40.45
N GLY A 96 -45.83 3.16 -39.92
CA GLY A 96 -46.23 4.42 -40.55
C GLY A 96 -45.05 5.34 -40.90
N PRO A 97 -44.09 5.58 -39.98
CA PRO A 97 -42.86 6.29 -40.31
C PRO A 97 -42.05 5.68 -41.46
N PHE A 98 -41.99 4.34 -41.58
CA PHE A 98 -41.33 3.68 -42.71
C PHE A 98 -42.09 3.86 -44.03
N ASP A 99 -43.43 3.85 -43.97
CA ASP A 99 -44.29 4.16 -45.12
C ASP A 99 -44.10 5.61 -45.60
N GLU A 100 -43.93 6.55 -44.69
CA GLU A 100 -43.66 7.97 -44.99
C GLU A 100 -42.29 8.16 -45.65
N VAL A 101 -41.24 7.50 -45.13
CA VAL A 101 -39.91 7.51 -45.74
C VAL A 101 -39.95 6.89 -47.14
N ARG A 102 -40.65 5.75 -47.31
CA ARG A 102 -40.86 5.13 -48.63
C ARG A 102 -41.61 6.06 -49.59
N ALA A 103 -42.62 6.79 -49.11
CA ALA A 103 -43.37 7.75 -49.91
C ALA A 103 -42.53 8.97 -50.31
N ALA A 104 -41.70 9.48 -49.40
CA ALA A 104 -40.79 10.59 -49.68
C ALA A 104 -39.74 10.21 -50.74
N MET A 105 -39.20 8.99 -50.66
CA MET A 105 -38.18 8.50 -51.59
C MET A 105 -38.73 7.91 -52.90
N ALA A 106 -40.05 7.73 -53.02
CA ALA A 106 -40.69 7.05 -54.16
C ALA A 106 -40.43 7.73 -55.53
N SER A 107 -40.18 9.05 -55.53
CA SER A 107 -39.92 9.84 -56.74
C SER A 107 -38.44 9.88 -57.13
N ILE A 108 -37.55 9.37 -56.28
CA ILE A 108 -36.10 9.41 -56.46
C ILE A 108 -35.64 8.08 -57.06
N PRO A 109 -34.81 8.08 -58.12
CA PRO A 109 -34.28 6.85 -58.67
C PRO A 109 -33.56 6.03 -57.59
N ARG A 110 -33.85 4.73 -57.51
CA ARG A 110 -33.23 3.83 -56.52
C ARG A 110 -31.71 3.75 -56.62
N SER A 111 -31.11 4.13 -57.74
CA SER A 111 -29.66 4.21 -57.93
C SER A 111 -29.03 5.53 -57.47
N THR A 112 -29.84 6.52 -57.05
CA THR A 112 -29.36 7.79 -56.51
C THR A 112 -28.72 7.55 -55.14
N SER A 113 -27.59 8.18 -54.84
CA SER A 113 -27.00 8.09 -53.50
C SER A 113 -27.96 8.71 -52.50
N LEU A 114 -28.05 8.14 -51.30
CA LEU A 114 -28.95 8.62 -50.25
C LEU A 114 -28.63 10.08 -49.89
N ARG A 115 -27.34 10.43 -49.92
CA ARG A 115 -26.84 11.80 -49.76
C ARG A 115 -27.40 12.76 -50.81
N ASP A 116 -27.34 12.42 -52.10
CA ASP A 116 -27.89 13.26 -53.18
C ASP A 116 -29.42 13.29 -53.21
N ALA A 117 -30.07 12.25 -52.66
CA ALA A 117 -31.52 12.14 -52.56
C ALA A 117 -32.09 13.07 -51.47
N ILE A 118 -31.40 13.16 -50.34
CA ILE A 118 -31.74 14.06 -49.23
C ILE A 118 -31.66 15.52 -49.68
N ASP A 119 -30.62 15.88 -50.44
CA ASP A 119 -30.44 17.23 -51.01
C ASP A 119 -31.52 17.63 -52.04
N GLN A 120 -32.22 16.65 -52.64
CA GLN A 120 -33.27 16.88 -53.63
C GLN A 120 -34.68 17.05 -53.02
N LEU A 121 -34.91 16.54 -51.81
CA LEU A 121 -36.23 16.54 -51.16
C LEU A 121 -36.60 17.87 -50.51
N ASP A 122 -35.60 18.68 -50.13
CA ASP A 122 -35.82 20.06 -49.66
C ASP A 122 -34.80 21.04 -50.27
N PRO A 123 -35.09 21.60 -51.45
CA PRO A 123 -34.20 22.54 -52.13
C PRO A 123 -34.11 23.92 -51.45
N SER A 124 -34.86 24.16 -50.38
CA SER A 124 -35.01 25.47 -49.72
C SER A 124 -34.33 25.57 -48.36
N GLY A 125 -33.62 24.54 -47.89
CA GLY A 125 -32.80 24.61 -46.70
C GLY A 125 -33.60 24.85 -45.42
N GLY A 126 -34.68 24.09 -45.21
CA GLY A 126 -35.33 23.95 -43.91
C GLY A 126 -34.41 23.15 -42.99
N THR A 127 -33.69 23.85 -42.13
CA THR A 127 -32.65 23.30 -41.26
C THR A 127 -33.17 22.23 -40.30
N THR A 128 -32.27 21.32 -39.94
CA THR A 128 -31.97 20.62 -38.66
C THR A 128 -32.76 20.95 -37.38
N ASN A 129 -33.52 22.04 -37.34
CA ASN A 129 -34.06 22.67 -36.14
C ASN A 129 -35.25 21.93 -35.50
N GLN A 130 -36.03 21.12 -36.23
CA GLN A 130 -37.15 20.37 -35.62
C GLN A 130 -36.70 19.07 -34.92
N ILE A 131 -35.52 18.56 -35.26
CA ILE A 131 -34.85 17.46 -34.55
C ILE A 131 -33.93 18.04 -33.46
N ASP A 132 -33.25 19.17 -33.70
CA ASP A 132 -32.59 19.96 -32.65
C ASP A 132 -33.60 20.35 -31.55
N ASP A 133 -34.85 20.77 -31.85
CA ASP A 133 -35.85 21.12 -30.81
C ASP A 133 -36.25 19.92 -29.91
N SER A 134 -36.12 18.67 -30.39
CA SER A 134 -36.41 17.45 -29.60
C SER A 134 -35.18 16.96 -28.83
N PHE A 135 -33.98 17.22 -29.35
CA PHE A 135 -32.69 16.95 -28.70
C PHE A 135 -32.37 18.03 -27.65
N ASP A 136 -32.68 19.30 -27.92
CA ASP A 136 -32.62 20.43 -26.97
C ASP A 136 -33.58 20.22 -25.80
N GLN A 137 -34.74 19.56 -25.99
CA GLN A 137 -35.64 19.15 -24.90
C GLN A 137 -35.15 17.91 -24.11
N ALA A 138 -34.26 17.09 -24.67
CA ALA A 138 -33.60 15.98 -23.98
C ALA A 138 -32.33 16.45 -23.25
N VAL A 139 -31.61 17.41 -23.83
CA VAL A 139 -30.49 18.14 -23.26
C VAL A 139 -30.96 19.09 -22.15
N GLU A 140 -32.10 19.78 -22.27
CA GLU A 140 -32.72 20.52 -21.15
C GLU A 140 -33.09 19.58 -19.99
N ARG A 141 -33.53 18.34 -20.28
CA ARG A 141 -33.79 17.31 -19.25
C ARG A 141 -32.54 16.75 -18.58
N LEU A 142 -31.40 16.73 -19.29
CA LEU A 142 -30.09 16.33 -18.76
C LEU A 142 -29.37 17.48 -18.04
N ILE A 143 -29.54 18.72 -18.50
CA ILE A 143 -29.13 19.95 -17.82
C ILE A 143 -29.93 20.14 -16.52
N ASP A 144 -31.22 19.77 -16.48
CA ASP A 144 -32.03 19.69 -15.26
C ASP A 144 -31.54 18.63 -14.24
N GLN A 145 -30.65 17.72 -14.66
CA GLN A 145 -30.03 16.67 -13.83
C GLN A 145 -28.51 16.89 -13.57
N GLY A 146 -27.91 17.89 -14.24
CA GLY A 146 -26.64 18.53 -13.86
C GLY A 146 -25.31 17.81 -14.14
N TRP A 147 -25.22 16.86 -15.07
CA TRP A 147 -23.95 16.24 -15.45
C TRP A 147 -23.35 16.93 -16.70
N LEU A 148 -22.06 17.27 -16.67
CA LEU A 148 -21.35 17.83 -17.84
C LEU A 148 -20.41 16.78 -18.44
N ASP A 149 -20.25 16.84 -19.76
CA ASP A 149 -19.31 16.04 -20.53
C ASP A 149 -18.06 16.86 -20.84
N GLN A 150 -16.88 16.36 -20.45
CA GLN A 150 -15.61 16.72 -21.05
C GLN A 150 -14.89 15.44 -21.49
N ASP A 151 -14.67 15.30 -22.80
CA ASP A 151 -13.90 14.23 -23.43
C ASP A 151 -14.40 12.80 -23.16
N GLY A 152 -15.73 12.61 -23.07
CA GLY A 152 -16.33 11.27 -22.95
C GLY A 152 -16.36 10.71 -21.52
N ARG A 153 -16.23 11.60 -20.53
CA ARG A 153 -16.38 11.28 -19.10
C ARG A 153 -17.49 12.15 -18.51
N TYR A 154 -18.43 11.51 -17.83
CA TYR A 154 -19.46 12.20 -17.04
C TYR A 154 -18.83 12.74 -15.76
N VAL A 155 -18.70 14.07 -15.64
CA VAL A 155 -18.26 14.72 -14.40
C VAL A 155 -19.44 15.05 -13.50
N SER A 156 -19.32 14.69 -12.21
CA SER A 156 -20.29 14.97 -11.17
C SER A 156 -20.40 16.49 -10.89
N PRO A 157 -21.60 17.02 -10.62
CA PRO A 157 -21.80 18.41 -10.27
C PRO A 157 -21.34 18.68 -8.82
N LEU A 158 -20.34 19.55 -8.68
CA LEU A 158 -19.86 20.15 -7.44
C LEU A 158 -20.93 20.26 -6.33
N PHE A 159 -20.79 19.43 -5.29
CA PHE A 159 -21.49 19.57 -4.02
C PHE A 159 -20.78 20.64 -3.15
N LEU A 160 -21.55 21.58 -2.61
CA LEU A 160 -21.15 22.44 -1.51
C LEU A 160 -21.57 21.79 -0.20
N VAL A 161 -20.59 21.39 0.62
CA VAL A 161 -20.80 20.73 1.92
C VAL A 161 -20.33 21.66 3.04
N ASP A 162 -21.20 21.93 4.01
CA ASP A 162 -20.87 22.62 5.26
C ASP A 162 -20.69 21.58 6.38
N PHE A 163 -19.44 21.25 6.67
CA PHE A 163 -19.06 20.21 7.64
C PHE A 163 -19.38 20.56 9.10
N GLN A 164 -19.59 21.85 9.44
CA GLN A 164 -19.99 22.24 10.80
C GLN A 164 -21.47 21.99 11.06
N THR A 165 -22.29 22.05 10.01
CA THR A 165 -23.75 21.96 10.11
C THR A 165 -24.31 20.69 9.50
N GLY A 166 -23.52 19.95 8.71
CA GLY A 166 -23.91 18.75 7.97
C GLY A 166 -24.78 19.02 6.75
N ILE A 167 -25.01 20.30 6.41
CA ILE A 167 -25.85 20.71 5.31
C ILE A 167 -25.07 20.60 4.01
N TRP A 168 -25.66 19.96 3.01
CA TRP A 168 -25.05 19.81 1.69
C TRP A 168 -26.01 20.29 0.61
N SER A 169 -25.46 20.76 -0.50
CA SER A 169 -26.23 21.12 -1.70
C SER A 169 -25.43 20.93 -2.98
N ALA A 170 -26.02 20.30 -3.99
CA ALA A 170 -25.51 20.28 -5.35
C ALA A 170 -26.13 21.45 -6.13
N ASN A 171 -25.29 22.32 -6.70
CA ASN A 171 -25.79 23.41 -7.53
C ASN A 171 -25.96 22.96 -8.99
N LEU A 172 -27.08 22.28 -9.27
CA LEU A 172 -27.42 21.69 -10.57
C LEU A 172 -28.05 22.70 -11.55
N GLY A 173 -27.63 23.97 -11.55
CA GLY A 173 -28.07 24.96 -12.54
C GLY A 173 -29.59 25.27 -12.62
N GLY A 174 -30.42 24.75 -11.71
CA GLY A 174 -31.88 24.85 -11.74
C GLY A 174 -32.52 25.29 -10.41
N ALA A 175 -33.83 25.58 -10.44
CA ALA A 175 -34.58 26.21 -9.34
C ALA A 175 -34.77 25.35 -8.07
N ASN A 176 -34.37 24.08 -8.08
CA ASN A 176 -34.40 23.16 -6.94
C ASN A 176 -33.04 22.45 -6.80
N PRO A 177 -32.10 22.97 -6.00
CA PRO A 177 -30.86 22.27 -5.70
C PRO A 177 -31.15 20.97 -4.94
N LEU A 178 -30.49 19.87 -5.32
CA LEU A 178 -30.43 18.65 -4.51
C LEU A 178 -29.70 19.04 -3.21
N SER A 179 -30.37 18.96 -2.06
CA SER A 179 -29.81 19.40 -0.79
C SER A 179 -30.32 18.55 0.36
N GLY A 180 -29.49 18.31 1.37
CA GLY A 180 -29.86 17.63 2.60
C GLY A 180 -29.40 18.39 3.83
N THR A 181 -30.01 18.05 4.97
CA THR A 181 -29.80 18.75 6.25
C THR A 181 -28.75 18.09 7.14
N ASP A 182 -28.24 16.93 6.74
CA ASP A 182 -27.20 16.19 7.43
C ASP A 182 -26.39 15.35 6.43
N LEU A 183 -25.16 14.99 6.81
CA LEU A 183 -24.27 14.16 5.99
C LEU A 183 -24.82 12.73 5.82
N SER A 184 -25.59 12.22 6.79
CA SER A 184 -26.23 10.90 6.70
C SER A 184 -27.15 10.79 5.47
N SER A 185 -27.85 11.86 5.11
CA SER A 185 -28.70 11.93 3.93
C SER A 185 -27.90 12.02 2.62
N LEU A 186 -26.69 12.61 2.64
CA LEU A 186 -25.77 12.62 1.50
C LEU A 186 -25.25 11.20 1.24
N TYR A 187 -24.72 10.54 2.26
CA TYR A 187 -24.20 9.18 2.15
C TYR A 187 -25.28 8.18 1.76
N SER A 188 -26.51 8.32 2.26
CA SER A 188 -27.64 7.48 1.86
C SER A 188 -27.96 7.65 0.37
N THR A 189 -27.78 8.85 -0.17
CA THR A 189 -28.02 9.16 -1.58
C THR A 189 -26.89 8.62 -2.46
N LEU A 190 -25.63 8.75 -2.03
CA LEU A 190 -24.47 8.17 -2.71
C LEU A 190 -24.49 6.64 -2.70
N GLY A 191 -24.80 6.04 -1.54
CA GLY A 191 -24.95 4.60 -1.39
C GLY A 191 -26.07 4.04 -2.28
N GLN A 192 -27.19 4.75 -2.40
CA GLN A 192 -28.26 4.38 -3.35
C GLN A 192 -27.79 4.45 -4.80
N ALA A 193 -27.09 5.52 -5.20
CA ALA A 193 -26.59 5.68 -6.57
C ALA A 193 -25.57 4.60 -6.97
N VAL A 194 -24.67 4.22 -6.05
CA VAL A 194 -23.71 3.12 -6.27
C VAL A 194 -24.42 1.77 -6.35
N SER A 195 -25.42 1.56 -5.49
CA SER A 195 -26.28 0.37 -5.52
C SER A 195 -27.01 0.23 -6.86
N ASP A 196 -27.53 1.35 -7.37
CA ASP A 196 -28.22 1.42 -8.67
C ASP A 196 -27.24 1.19 -9.84
N ALA A 197 -26.02 1.75 -9.77
CA ALA A 197 -24.97 1.53 -10.77
C ALA A 197 -24.47 0.08 -10.80
N LEU A 198 -24.29 -0.54 -9.62
CA LEU A 198 -23.93 -1.94 -9.48
C LEU A 198 -25.02 -2.86 -10.04
N ALA A 199 -26.29 -2.57 -9.73
CA ALA A 199 -27.44 -3.29 -10.30
C ALA A 199 -27.52 -3.14 -11.83
N ALA A 200 -27.27 -1.94 -12.37
CA ALA A 200 -27.22 -1.68 -13.80
C ALA A 200 -26.09 -2.45 -14.51
N GLN A 201 -24.90 -2.52 -13.90
CA GLN A 201 -23.76 -3.24 -14.46
C GLN A 201 -23.96 -4.77 -14.45
N ILE A 202 -24.56 -5.30 -13.36
CA ILE A 202 -24.91 -6.72 -13.23
C ILE A 202 -25.97 -7.12 -14.26
N THR A 203 -26.98 -6.28 -14.47
CA THR A 203 -28.07 -6.54 -15.43
C THR A 203 -27.68 -6.28 -16.89
N GLY A 204 -26.67 -5.44 -17.14
CA GLY A 204 -26.15 -5.12 -18.46
C GLY A 204 -25.14 -6.12 -19.04
N THR A 205 -24.69 -7.11 -18.26
CA THR A 205 -23.65 -8.07 -18.69
C THR A 205 -24.23 -9.50 -18.77
N ASP A 206 -24.61 -9.94 -19.97
CA ASP A 206 -25.30 -11.23 -20.21
C ASP A 206 -24.62 -12.47 -19.58
N GLY A 207 -23.28 -12.49 -19.55
CA GLY A 207 -22.50 -13.59 -18.95
C GLY A 207 -22.50 -13.60 -17.43
N LEU A 208 -22.57 -12.42 -16.80
CA LEU A 208 -22.57 -12.24 -15.35
C LEU A 208 -23.95 -12.57 -14.77
N LEU A 209 -25.00 -12.02 -15.36
CA LEU A 209 -26.39 -12.30 -14.98
C LEU A 209 -26.71 -13.80 -15.08
N ALA A 210 -26.24 -14.47 -16.14
CA ALA A 210 -26.41 -15.91 -16.31
C ALA A 210 -25.65 -16.73 -15.25
N SER A 211 -24.45 -16.30 -14.84
CA SER A 211 -23.66 -16.95 -13.77
C SER A 211 -24.33 -16.81 -12.41
N LEU A 212 -24.84 -15.62 -12.09
CA LEU A 212 -25.54 -15.31 -10.84
C LEU A 212 -26.88 -16.04 -10.70
N LEU A 213 -27.64 -16.14 -11.78
CA LEU A 213 -28.87 -16.95 -11.79
C LEU A 213 -28.56 -18.46 -11.68
N ALA A 214 -27.41 -18.91 -12.20
CA ALA A 214 -26.97 -20.30 -12.12
C ALA A 214 -26.42 -20.69 -10.73
N SER A 215 -25.91 -19.74 -9.94
CA SER A 215 -25.46 -19.95 -8.56
C SER A 215 -26.62 -20.00 -7.56
N GLY A 216 -27.84 -19.70 -7.99
CA GLY A 216 -29.07 -19.81 -7.20
C GLY A 216 -29.68 -18.48 -6.76
N LEU A 217 -29.18 -17.35 -7.25
CA LEU A 217 -29.78 -16.03 -7.02
C LEU A 217 -31.17 -15.98 -7.69
N MET A 218 -32.21 -15.61 -6.94
CA MET A 218 -33.56 -15.46 -7.49
C MET A 218 -33.75 -14.05 -8.08
N GLN A 219 -34.49 -13.91 -9.18
CA GLN A 219 -34.83 -12.62 -9.81
C GLN A 219 -35.38 -11.60 -8.79
N GLN A 220 -36.19 -12.06 -7.83
CA GLN A 220 -36.76 -11.23 -6.77
C GLN A 220 -35.70 -10.64 -5.82
N GLN A 221 -34.53 -11.26 -5.70
CA GLN A 221 -33.40 -10.74 -4.92
C GLN A 221 -32.64 -9.66 -5.70
N LEU A 222 -32.54 -9.81 -7.03
CA LEU A 222 -31.94 -8.82 -7.93
C LEU A 222 -32.78 -7.53 -7.98
N ASP A 223 -34.10 -7.66 -7.95
CA ASP A 223 -35.02 -6.51 -7.96
C ASP A 223 -34.98 -5.70 -6.64
N THR A 224 -34.45 -6.28 -5.55
CA THR A 224 -34.31 -5.64 -4.23
C THR A 224 -32.88 -5.18 -3.92
N LEU A 225 -31.91 -5.38 -4.84
CA LEU A 225 -30.52 -4.94 -4.66
C LEU A 225 -30.38 -3.49 -4.23
N PRO A 226 -31.04 -2.54 -4.93
CA PRO A 226 -31.00 -1.12 -4.61
C PRO A 226 -31.25 -0.85 -3.13
N ASP A 227 -32.31 -1.45 -2.58
CA ASP A 227 -32.80 -1.25 -1.22
C ASP A 227 -31.90 -1.87 -0.15
N VAL A 228 -31.08 -2.85 -0.52
CA VAL A 228 -30.31 -3.66 0.42
C VAL A 228 -28.82 -3.27 0.43
N ALA A 229 -28.22 -2.95 -0.71
CA ALA A 229 -26.84 -2.48 -0.80
C ALA A 229 -26.70 -0.97 -0.51
N GLY A 230 -27.76 -0.17 -0.69
CA GLY A 230 -27.75 1.27 -0.44
C GLY A 230 -27.36 1.67 1.00
N PRO A 231 -27.98 1.11 2.05
CA PRO A 231 -27.61 1.40 3.43
C PRO A 231 -26.20 0.96 3.82
N ALA A 232 -25.73 -0.16 3.26
CA ALA A 232 -24.38 -0.68 3.51
C ALA A 232 -23.29 0.19 2.87
N ALA A 233 -23.49 0.56 1.60
CA ALA A 233 -22.61 1.51 0.91
C ALA A 233 -22.61 2.87 1.62
N SER A 234 -23.77 3.37 2.05
CA SER A 234 -23.89 4.62 2.81
C SER A 234 -23.10 4.61 4.12
N GLU A 235 -23.20 3.54 4.92
CA GLU A 235 -22.45 3.47 6.18
C GLU A 235 -20.95 3.36 5.92
N ALA A 236 -20.53 2.62 4.89
CA ALA A 236 -19.13 2.56 4.49
C ALA A 236 -18.58 3.92 4.06
N PHE A 237 -19.28 4.67 3.20
CA PHE A 237 -18.85 6.02 2.81
C PHE A 237 -18.71 6.97 4.00
N LYS A 238 -19.63 6.91 4.95
CA LYS A 238 -19.59 7.72 6.17
C LYS A 238 -18.37 7.38 7.02
N ILE A 239 -18.16 6.10 7.25
CA ILE A 239 -17.05 5.55 8.03
C ILE A 239 -15.70 5.97 7.42
N LEU A 240 -15.60 5.92 6.10
CA LEU A 240 -14.40 6.26 5.36
C LEU A 240 -14.11 7.76 5.32
N GLN A 241 -15.15 8.60 5.28
CA GLN A 241 -14.97 10.05 5.44
C GLN A 241 -14.59 10.43 6.87
N GLU A 242 -15.21 9.82 7.90
CA GLU A 242 -14.81 10.02 9.31
C GLU A 242 -13.34 9.64 9.53
N PHE A 243 -12.87 8.63 8.81
CA PHE A 243 -11.47 8.22 8.79
C PHE A 243 -10.56 9.24 8.09
N GLY A 244 -10.91 9.70 6.89
CA GLY A 244 -10.16 10.75 6.19
C GLY A 244 -10.05 12.06 6.99
N GLU A 245 -11.15 12.49 7.64
CA GLU A 245 -11.17 13.66 8.53
C GLU A 245 -10.25 13.49 9.75
N ALA A 246 -10.14 12.28 10.30
CA ALA A 246 -9.23 12.00 11.42
C ALA A 246 -7.76 12.12 11.00
N ILE A 247 -7.43 11.71 9.77
CA ILE A 247 -6.07 11.80 9.21
C ILE A 247 -5.70 13.25 8.91
N GLU A 248 -6.56 14.00 8.20
CA GLU A 248 -6.34 15.41 7.90
C GLU A 248 -6.20 16.29 9.15
N ALA A 249 -6.94 15.96 10.20
CA ALA A 249 -6.87 16.66 11.47
C ALA A 249 -5.62 16.31 12.30
N GLY A 250 -4.75 15.43 11.80
CA GLY A 250 -3.57 14.92 12.51
C GLY A 250 -3.94 14.17 13.79
N GLN A 251 -5.15 13.61 13.86
CA GLN A 251 -5.66 12.90 15.03
C GLN A 251 -5.23 11.44 15.06
N THR A 252 -4.68 10.93 13.96
CA THR A 252 -4.15 9.58 13.82
C THR A 252 -2.65 9.57 14.12
N ALA A 253 -2.30 9.65 15.40
CA ALA A 253 -0.91 9.57 15.86
C ALA A 253 -0.28 8.16 15.71
N ASN A 254 -1.04 7.18 15.20
CA ASN A 254 -0.60 5.78 15.05
C ASN A 254 -1.08 5.23 13.69
N PRO A 255 -0.20 5.21 12.66
CA PRO A 255 -0.51 4.71 11.32
C PRO A 255 -1.02 3.26 11.28
N ILE A 256 -0.54 2.38 12.18
CA ILE A 256 -0.99 0.97 12.26
C ILE A 256 -2.42 0.86 12.81
N ALA A 257 -2.77 1.64 13.82
CA ALA A 257 -4.15 1.67 14.33
C ALA A 257 -5.12 2.26 13.30
N THR A 258 -4.60 3.17 12.48
CA THR A 258 -5.28 3.82 11.36
C THR A 258 -5.51 2.78 10.24
N LEU A 259 -4.51 1.96 9.90
CA LEU A 259 -4.63 0.81 9.01
C LEU A 259 -5.69 -0.19 9.44
N ALA A 260 -5.60 -0.70 10.67
CA ALA A 260 -6.50 -1.73 11.16
C ALA A 260 -7.96 -1.24 11.19
N ALA A 261 -8.17 0.05 11.47
CA ALA A 261 -9.46 0.68 11.34
C ALA A 261 -9.91 0.72 9.87
N GLY A 262 -9.09 1.22 8.95
CA GLY A 262 -9.41 1.27 7.51
C GLY A 262 -9.73 -0.12 6.92
N GLN A 263 -8.93 -1.15 7.23
CA GLN A 263 -9.17 -2.53 6.79
C GLN A 263 -10.50 -3.07 7.32
N ALA A 264 -10.78 -2.89 8.62
CA ALA A 264 -12.03 -3.36 9.21
C ALA A 264 -13.27 -2.70 8.59
N GLN A 265 -13.11 -1.48 8.06
CA GLN A 265 -14.19 -0.74 7.40
C GLN A 265 -14.46 -1.28 5.99
N ILE A 266 -13.41 -1.57 5.21
CA ILE A 266 -13.57 -2.17 3.87
C ILE A 266 -14.10 -3.61 3.95
N ASP A 267 -13.64 -4.40 4.93
CA ASP A 267 -14.15 -5.76 5.18
C ASP A 267 -15.65 -5.76 5.49
N GLN A 268 -16.10 -4.79 6.30
CA GLN A 268 -17.52 -4.62 6.62
C GLN A 268 -18.34 -4.26 5.38
N LEU A 269 -17.81 -3.42 4.49
CA LEU A 269 -18.44 -3.09 3.22
C LEU A 269 -18.56 -4.34 2.33
N ILE A 270 -17.45 -5.06 2.10
CA ILE A 270 -17.43 -6.27 1.27
C ILE A 270 -18.39 -7.32 1.82
N ALA A 271 -18.35 -7.59 3.12
CA ALA A 271 -19.24 -8.55 3.78
C ALA A 271 -20.72 -8.15 3.68
N ALA A 272 -21.02 -6.85 3.78
CA ALA A 272 -22.37 -6.35 3.62
C ALA A 272 -22.87 -6.49 2.17
N ILE A 273 -22.03 -6.26 1.17
CA ILE A 273 -22.40 -6.49 -0.24
C ILE A 273 -22.63 -7.99 -0.46
N GLN A 274 -21.67 -8.85 -0.07
CA GLN A 274 -21.76 -10.31 -0.27
C GLN A 274 -22.97 -10.96 0.42
N THR A 275 -23.32 -10.52 1.64
CA THR A 275 -24.49 -11.03 2.37
C THR A 275 -25.79 -10.83 1.58
N ASN A 276 -25.84 -9.75 0.80
CA ASN A 276 -27.03 -9.31 0.09
C ASN A 276 -26.99 -9.64 -1.41
N LEU A 277 -25.81 -10.00 -1.93
CA LEU A 277 -25.51 -10.36 -3.30
C LEU A 277 -24.67 -11.64 -3.40
N PRO A 278 -25.15 -12.80 -2.94
CA PRO A 278 -24.36 -14.03 -3.02
C PRO A 278 -24.10 -14.41 -4.49
N GLY A 279 -22.83 -14.62 -4.88
CA GLY A 279 -22.44 -14.92 -6.26
C GLY A 279 -21.66 -13.80 -6.99
N VAL A 280 -21.59 -12.59 -6.43
CA VAL A 280 -20.82 -11.47 -7.03
C VAL A 280 -19.34 -11.45 -6.60
N GLU A 281 -18.86 -12.51 -5.95
CA GLU A 281 -17.53 -12.53 -5.32
C GLU A 281 -16.41 -12.31 -6.36
N GLN A 282 -16.58 -12.84 -7.57
CA GLN A 282 -15.62 -12.62 -8.67
C GLN A 282 -15.64 -11.20 -9.23
N GLN A 283 -16.73 -10.44 -9.07
CA GLN A 283 -16.87 -9.08 -9.57
C GLN A 283 -16.37 -8.06 -8.55
N LEU A 284 -16.56 -8.36 -7.27
CA LEU A 284 -15.97 -7.58 -6.18
C LEU A 284 -14.46 -7.80 -6.06
N ALA A 285 -13.94 -8.92 -6.58
CA ALA A 285 -12.50 -9.20 -6.59
C ALA A 285 -11.67 -8.19 -7.40
N ASN A 286 -12.28 -7.35 -8.24
CA ASN A 286 -11.59 -6.31 -9.03
C ASN A 286 -12.08 -4.89 -8.66
N LEU A 287 -12.78 -4.73 -7.53
CA LEU A 287 -13.36 -3.46 -7.13
C LEU A 287 -12.29 -2.58 -6.49
N ILE A 288 -11.84 -1.54 -7.20
CA ILE A 288 -11.05 -0.44 -6.63
C ILE A 288 -12.01 0.66 -6.19
N PHE A 289 -11.78 1.19 -4.99
CA PHE A 289 -12.61 2.19 -4.33
C PHE A 289 -11.75 3.28 -3.72
N GLY A 290 -11.98 4.56 -4.02
CA GLY A 290 -11.21 5.63 -3.37
C GLY A 290 -11.75 7.03 -3.63
N SER A 291 -11.13 8.05 -3.05
CA SER A 291 -11.40 9.44 -3.43
C SER A 291 -10.12 10.19 -3.72
N ARG A 292 -10.22 11.10 -4.68
CA ARG A 292 -9.15 12.01 -5.02
C ARG A 292 -9.39 13.28 -4.22
N ASN A 293 -8.72 13.51 -3.10
CA ASN A 293 -9.16 14.50 -2.10
C ASN A 293 -9.13 15.96 -2.64
N SER A 294 -8.55 16.15 -3.82
CA SER A 294 -8.59 17.39 -4.59
C SER A 294 -9.83 17.68 -5.41
N ASP A 295 -10.63 16.67 -5.66
CA ASP A 295 -11.79 16.66 -6.53
C ASP A 295 -12.78 15.64 -5.95
N PRO A 296 -13.95 16.05 -5.40
CA PRO A 296 -14.87 15.18 -4.63
C PRO A 296 -15.51 14.03 -5.42
N ASN A 297 -14.91 13.65 -6.55
CA ASN A 297 -15.19 12.49 -7.36
C ASN A 297 -14.67 11.23 -6.66
N PHE A 298 -15.64 10.47 -6.17
CA PHE A 298 -15.46 9.13 -5.69
C PHE A 298 -15.14 8.18 -6.87
N VAL A 299 -14.06 7.41 -6.78
CA VAL A 299 -13.60 6.48 -7.82
C VAL A 299 -14.09 5.08 -7.50
N ILE A 300 -14.81 4.48 -8.44
CA ILE A 300 -15.21 3.06 -8.45
C ILE A 300 -14.73 2.49 -9.79
N SER A 301 -13.78 1.57 -9.76
CA SER A 301 -13.34 0.82 -10.94
C SER A 301 -13.57 -0.67 -10.73
N LEU A 302 -14.13 -1.33 -11.74
CA LEU A 302 -14.35 -2.79 -11.77
C LEU A 302 -13.41 -3.49 -12.77
N ASP A 303 -12.60 -2.70 -13.47
CA ASP A 303 -11.62 -3.15 -14.45
C ASP A 303 -10.16 -2.97 -14.00
N GLY A 304 -9.96 -2.47 -12.77
CA GLY A 304 -8.64 -2.33 -12.13
C GLY A 304 -7.73 -1.27 -12.76
N GLN A 305 -8.28 -0.33 -13.53
CA GLN A 305 -7.50 0.69 -14.24
C GLN A 305 -7.72 2.08 -13.64
N VAL A 306 -6.95 2.39 -12.60
CA VAL A 306 -6.98 3.68 -11.92
C VAL A 306 -5.54 4.16 -11.70
N THR A 307 -5.31 5.45 -11.90
CA THR A 307 -4.10 6.14 -11.43
C THR A 307 -4.53 7.23 -10.45
N GLY A 308 -3.69 7.58 -9.50
CA GLY A 308 -3.93 8.73 -8.64
C GLY A 308 -3.75 10.07 -9.36
N SER A 309 -3.81 11.14 -8.59
CA SER A 309 -3.83 12.53 -9.02
C SER A 309 -2.51 13.24 -8.65
N ASN A 310 -2.48 14.58 -8.72
CA ASN A 310 -1.30 15.36 -8.30
C ASN A 310 -1.54 16.04 -6.94
N ARG A 311 -2.49 15.53 -6.16
CA ARG A 311 -2.88 16.01 -4.84
C ARG A 311 -3.27 14.76 -4.03
N GLY A 312 -3.27 14.89 -2.70
CA GLY A 312 -3.58 13.76 -1.82
C GLY A 312 -4.87 13.02 -2.18
N ASP A 313 -4.78 11.71 -2.26
CA ASP A 313 -5.79 10.75 -2.64
C ASP A 313 -5.84 9.60 -1.61
N TRP A 314 -6.90 8.80 -1.64
CA TRP A 314 -6.97 7.59 -0.82
C TRP A 314 -7.70 6.49 -1.56
N PHE A 315 -7.10 5.30 -1.63
CA PHE A 315 -7.58 4.18 -2.41
C PHE A 315 -7.50 2.87 -1.64
N TYR A 316 -8.57 2.09 -1.75
CA TYR A 316 -8.63 0.66 -1.47
C TYR A 316 -8.53 -0.06 -2.80
N LEU A 317 -7.54 -0.93 -2.92
CA LEU A 317 -7.34 -1.81 -4.06
C LEU A 317 -8.11 -3.11 -3.85
N THR A 318 -7.59 -4.25 -4.30
CA THR A 318 -8.35 -5.48 -4.44
C THR A 318 -7.74 -6.65 -3.67
N GLU A 319 -8.42 -7.80 -3.65
CA GLU A 319 -7.86 -9.05 -3.09
C GLU A 319 -7.00 -9.81 -4.11
N ALA A 320 -6.68 -9.18 -5.25
CA ALA A 320 -5.85 -9.70 -6.30
C ALA A 320 -4.60 -8.82 -6.46
N ALA A 321 -3.55 -9.38 -7.07
CA ALA A 321 -2.32 -8.64 -7.33
C ALA A 321 -2.57 -7.37 -8.16
N ASP A 322 -2.29 -6.22 -7.56
CA ASP A 322 -2.49 -4.91 -8.13
C ASP A 322 -1.17 -4.22 -8.51
N THR A 323 -1.25 -3.27 -9.44
CA THR A 323 -0.15 -2.36 -9.75
C THR A 323 -0.70 -0.96 -9.80
N PHE A 324 -0.29 -0.12 -8.85
CA PHE A 324 -0.92 1.17 -8.62
C PHE A 324 0.12 2.27 -8.39
N ASP A 325 -0.13 3.42 -8.99
CA ASP A 325 0.65 4.65 -8.88
C ASP A 325 -0.32 5.74 -8.38
N SER A 326 -0.13 6.21 -7.14
CA SER A 326 -0.95 7.27 -6.55
C SER A 326 -0.58 8.67 -7.03
N GLY A 327 0.53 8.82 -7.75
CA GLY A 327 0.90 10.06 -8.42
C GLY A 327 1.70 10.98 -7.51
N ALA A 328 1.18 12.16 -7.23
CA ALA A 328 1.83 13.08 -6.31
C ALA A 328 0.80 13.57 -5.32
N GLY A 329 1.20 13.89 -4.09
CA GLY A 329 0.24 14.28 -3.08
C GLY A 329 0.67 13.79 -1.72
N THR A 330 -0.30 13.72 -0.81
CA THR A 330 -0.16 12.91 0.39
C THR A 330 -1.28 11.90 0.31
N ASP A 331 -0.91 10.71 -0.11
CA ASP A 331 -1.78 9.64 -0.55
C ASP A 331 -1.86 8.55 0.51
N ILE A 332 -2.97 7.82 0.52
CA ILE A 332 -3.20 6.70 1.44
C ILE A 332 -3.69 5.51 0.64
N LEU A 333 -2.88 4.46 0.57
CA LEU A 333 -3.13 3.33 -0.30
C LEU A 333 -3.21 2.02 0.47
N PHE A 334 -4.31 1.30 0.30
CA PHE A 334 -4.53 -0.02 0.87
C PHE A 334 -4.53 -1.06 -0.25
N GLY A 335 -3.50 -1.90 -0.33
CA GLY A 335 -3.37 -3.01 -1.29
C GLY A 335 -4.36 -4.15 -1.01
N LEU A 336 -4.60 -4.45 0.28
CA LEU A 336 -5.47 -5.52 0.81
C LEU A 336 -4.85 -6.91 0.68
N GLY A 337 -5.00 -7.60 -0.44
CA GLY A 337 -4.51 -8.96 -0.60
C GLY A 337 -4.06 -9.20 -2.02
N GLY A 338 -3.06 -10.04 -2.23
CA GLY A 338 -2.42 -10.14 -3.54
C GLY A 338 -0.95 -9.81 -3.42
N ALA A 339 -0.19 -10.01 -4.50
CA ALA A 339 1.20 -9.60 -4.53
C ALA A 339 1.26 -8.26 -5.27
N ASP A 340 1.15 -7.18 -4.51
CA ASP A 340 0.91 -5.85 -5.03
C ASP A 340 2.21 -5.12 -5.37
N THR A 341 2.13 -4.17 -6.29
CA THR A 341 3.21 -3.22 -6.58
C THR A 341 2.65 -1.82 -6.46
N LEU A 342 2.99 -1.15 -5.36
CA LEU A 342 2.47 0.14 -4.98
C LEU A 342 3.57 1.21 -5.10
N ASP A 343 3.26 2.32 -5.75
CA ASP A 343 4.10 3.51 -5.88
C ASP A 343 3.33 4.70 -5.31
N GLY A 344 3.80 5.22 -4.18
CA GLY A 344 3.24 6.38 -3.48
C GLY A 344 3.45 7.65 -4.29
N GLY A 345 4.73 7.94 -4.52
CA GLY A 345 5.20 9.12 -5.20
C GLY A 345 5.79 10.16 -4.24
N ALA A 346 4.98 10.75 -3.37
CA ALA A 346 5.36 11.86 -2.48
C ALA A 346 5.13 11.51 -1.00
N ASP A 347 4.82 12.47 -0.10
CA ASP A 347 4.59 12.25 1.36
C ASP A 347 3.41 11.27 1.63
N ASP A 348 3.59 9.94 1.60
CA ASP A 348 2.47 8.99 1.51
C ASP A 348 2.36 7.97 2.67
N VAL A 349 1.21 7.30 2.73
CA VAL A 349 0.95 6.15 3.60
C VAL A 349 0.57 4.95 2.74
N LEU A 350 1.45 3.96 2.63
CA LEU A 350 1.26 2.78 1.77
C LEU A 350 1.14 1.53 2.63
N LEU A 351 0.11 0.73 2.37
CA LEU A 351 -0.21 -0.45 3.15
C LEU A 351 -0.45 -1.63 2.19
N GLY A 352 0.50 -2.57 2.12
CA GLY A 352 0.46 -3.70 1.19
C GLY A 352 -0.69 -4.65 1.49
N GLY A 353 -0.73 -5.19 2.71
CA GLY A 353 -1.79 -6.06 3.18
C GLY A 353 -1.33 -7.50 3.27
N ALA A 354 -1.85 -8.41 2.45
CA ALA A 354 -1.56 -9.83 2.54
C ALA A 354 -0.93 -10.40 1.27
N ALA A 355 0.04 -11.30 1.44
CA ALA A 355 0.98 -11.81 0.45
C ALA A 355 2.15 -10.86 0.19
N ASN A 356 2.98 -11.16 -0.80
CA ASN A 356 4.30 -10.57 -0.93
C ASN A 356 4.23 -9.30 -1.79
N ASP A 357 4.28 -8.15 -1.14
CA ASP A 357 4.07 -6.85 -1.76
C ASP A 357 5.40 -6.14 -2.08
N THR A 358 5.33 -5.18 -2.98
CA THR A 358 6.41 -4.24 -3.29
C THR A 358 5.90 -2.82 -3.08
N LEU A 359 6.42 -2.14 -2.06
CA LEU A 359 6.03 -0.78 -1.66
C LEU A 359 7.17 0.18 -2.01
N ASN A 360 6.88 1.22 -2.79
CA ASN A 360 7.81 2.33 -3.04
C ASN A 360 7.17 3.62 -2.53
N GLY A 361 7.78 4.25 -1.51
CA GLY A 361 7.35 5.53 -0.97
C GLY A 361 7.57 6.66 -1.98
N GLY A 362 8.81 6.82 -2.42
CA GLY A 362 9.15 7.73 -3.50
C GLY A 362 9.99 8.88 -2.97
N SER A 363 9.39 10.06 -2.86
CA SER A 363 10.05 11.28 -2.38
C SER A 363 9.31 11.88 -1.20
N GLU A 364 10.00 12.67 -0.40
CA GLU A 364 9.44 13.20 0.86
C GLU A 364 9.31 12.06 1.90
N ASN A 365 8.53 12.23 2.98
CA ASN A 365 8.58 11.35 4.14
C ASN A 365 7.38 10.39 4.16
N ASP A 366 7.67 9.11 3.98
CA ASP A 366 6.66 8.07 3.84
C ASP A 366 6.42 7.27 5.11
N THR A 367 5.21 6.70 5.22
CA THR A 367 4.90 5.62 6.16
C THR A 367 4.45 4.37 5.43
N LEU A 368 5.22 3.29 5.56
CA LEU A 368 5.06 2.06 4.81
C LEU A 368 4.74 0.90 5.74
N VAL A 369 3.70 0.13 5.41
CA VAL A 369 3.31 -1.09 6.13
C VAL A 369 3.20 -2.23 5.13
N GLY A 370 4.13 -3.21 5.19
CA GLY A 370 4.07 -4.42 4.36
C GLY A 370 2.80 -5.21 4.63
N GLY A 371 2.64 -5.66 5.87
CA GLY A 371 1.49 -6.46 6.29
C GLY A 371 1.95 -7.90 6.50
N THR A 372 1.18 -8.90 6.05
CA THR A 372 1.59 -10.31 6.11
C THR A 372 2.16 -10.77 4.78
N GLY A 373 3.37 -11.26 4.75
CA GLY A 373 4.02 -11.63 3.50
C GLY A 373 5.52 -11.64 3.65
N ASP A 374 6.25 -11.82 2.55
CA ASP A 374 7.64 -11.40 2.53
C ASP A 374 7.72 -10.17 1.60
N ASP A 375 7.73 -8.98 2.19
CA ASP A 375 7.53 -7.73 1.45
C ASP A 375 8.83 -7.02 1.08
N GLY A 376 8.83 -6.33 -0.06
CA GLY A 376 9.89 -5.42 -0.47
C GLY A 376 9.48 -3.98 -0.22
N ILE A 377 10.13 -3.30 0.72
CA ILE A 377 9.78 -1.93 1.13
C ILE A 377 10.93 -0.99 0.82
N ASN A 378 10.65 0.03 0.00
CA ASN A 378 11.60 1.05 -0.38
C ASN A 378 11.05 2.43 0.00
N GLY A 379 11.64 3.11 0.98
CA GLY A 379 11.22 4.46 1.38
C GLY A 379 11.51 5.46 0.28
N GLY A 380 12.77 5.61 -0.09
CA GLY A 380 13.19 6.44 -1.21
C GLY A 380 13.98 7.64 -0.74
N ASP A 381 13.61 8.83 -1.22
CA ASP A 381 14.25 10.09 -0.83
C ASP A 381 13.45 10.73 0.30
N GLY A 382 13.88 10.59 1.56
CA GLY A 382 13.03 11.05 2.66
C GLY A 382 13.61 10.79 4.04
N GLU A 383 12.79 11.04 5.05
CA GLU A 383 12.89 10.39 6.36
C GLU A 383 11.70 9.44 6.50
N ASP A 384 11.91 8.19 6.11
CA ASP A 384 10.85 7.22 5.88
C ASP A 384 10.67 6.27 7.06
N THR A 385 9.43 5.86 7.30
CA THR A 385 9.06 4.99 8.42
C THR A 385 8.44 3.68 7.92
N ALA A 386 9.09 2.55 8.21
CA ALA A 386 8.44 1.23 8.10
C ALA A 386 7.76 0.87 9.43
N ALA A 387 6.47 0.53 9.41
CA ALA A 387 5.68 0.27 10.60
C ALA A 387 5.16 -1.16 10.68
N PHE A 388 5.24 -1.75 11.89
CA PHE A 388 4.99 -3.17 12.17
C PHE A 388 3.98 -3.34 13.32
N SER A 389 3.05 -4.27 13.17
CA SER A 389 1.91 -4.43 14.09
C SER A 389 2.26 -5.10 15.43
N GLY A 390 3.42 -5.74 15.54
CA GLY A 390 3.88 -6.41 16.76
C GLY A 390 4.66 -5.51 17.72
N GLU A 391 4.95 -6.06 18.90
CA GLU A 391 5.85 -5.44 19.87
C GLU A 391 7.30 -5.58 19.39
N MET A 392 8.15 -4.59 19.66
CA MET A 392 9.55 -4.56 19.19
C MET A 392 10.36 -5.83 19.55
N GLY A 393 10.08 -6.45 20.70
CA GLY A 393 10.73 -7.69 21.15
C GLY A 393 10.38 -8.96 20.36
N ARG A 394 9.46 -8.87 19.38
CA ARG A 394 9.08 -9.96 18.48
C ARG A 394 9.95 -10.03 17.21
N TYR A 395 10.65 -8.94 16.87
CA TYR A 395 11.32 -8.79 15.59
C TYR A 395 12.84 -9.01 15.68
N MET A 396 13.40 -9.57 14.60
CA MET A 396 14.84 -9.63 14.36
C MET A 396 15.15 -8.72 13.18
N VAL A 397 16.11 -7.83 13.35
CA VAL A 397 16.54 -6.86 12.33
C VAL A 397 17.96 -7.24 11.92
N ALA A 398 18.15 -7.64 10.68
CA ALA A 398 19.45 -7.94 10.10
C ALA A 398 19.86 -6.82 9.14
N MET A 399 20.88 -6.05 9.51
CA MET A 399 21.46 -5.01 8.66
C MET A 399 22.52 -5.62 7.76
N ASN A 400 22.33 -5.51 6.45
CA ASN A 400 23.25 -6.05 5.46
C ASN A 400 24.32 -5.01 5.08
N LYS A 401 25.47 -5.51 4.64
CA LYS A 401 26.58 -4.67 4.17
C LYS A 401 26.24 -3.75 2.99
N ASP A 402 25.25 -4.11 2.18
CA ASP A 402 24.79 -3.28 1.06
C ASP A 402 23.83 -2.17 1.47
N GLY A 403 23.50 -2.07 2.76
CA GLY A 403 22.58 -1.07 3.31
C GLY A 403 21.13 -1.54 3.36
N SER A 404 20.79 -2.69 2.78
CA SER A 404 19.47 -3.29 2.96
C SER A 404 19.29 -3.83 4.37
N ILE A 405 18.04 -3.91 4.82
CA ILE A 405 17.66 -4.46 6.11
C ILE A 405 16.68 -5.60 5.86
N GLU A 406 16.90 -6.74 6.49
CA GLU A 406 15.89 -7.80 6.57
C GLU A 406 15.25 -7.75 7.97
N ILE A 407 13.93 -7.64 8.04
CA ILE A 407 13.19 -7.70 9.30
C ILE A 407 12.34 -8.95 9.33
N THR A 408 12.57 -9.78 10.33
CA THR A 408 11.84 -11.04 10.52
C THR A 408 10.89 -10.89 11.69
N ASP A 409 9.59 -11.06 11.41
CA ASP A 409 8.61 -11.40 12.41
C ASP A 409 8.74 -12.88 12.80
N ARG A 410 9.05 -13.15 14.08
CA ARG A 410 9.28 -14.52 14.55
C ARG A 410 8.00 -15.32 14.84
N GLN A 411 6.82 -14.72 14.71
CA GLN A 411 5.55 -15.43 14.90
C GLN A 411 5.17 -16.20 13.63
N THR A 412 4.75 -17.46 13.80
CA THR A 412 4.44 -18.38 12.68
C THR A 412 3.38 -17.85 11.71
N ASP A 413 2.42 -17.08 12.21
CA ASP A 413 1.33 -16.45 11.44
C ASP A 413 1.47 -14.91 11.51
N GLY A 414 2.70 -14.43 11.58
CA GLY A 414 3.04 -13.02 11.69
C GLY A 414 3.13 -12.31 10.35
N GLU A 415 3.82 -11.17 10.38
CA GLU A 415 4.05 -10.30 9.22
C GLU A 415 5.02 -10.91 8.21
N GLY A 416 5.84 -11.88 8.61
CA GLY A 416 6.76 -12.61 7.72
C GLY A 416 8.17 -12.02 7.69
N VAL A 417 8.82 -12.01 6.52
CA VAL A 417 10.20 -11.52 6.37
C VAL A 417 10.30 -10.43 5.31
N ASP A 418 10.48 -9.19 5.76
CA ASP A 418 10.50 -8.03 4.86
C ASP A 418 11.92 -7.56 4.57
N THR A 419 12.15 -7.11 3.34
CA THR A 419 13.38 -6.47 2.90
C THR A 419 13.16 -4.98 2.75
N LEU A 420 13.89 -4.19 3.52
CA LEU A 420 13.79 -2.73 3.57
C LEU A 420 15.00 -2.06 2.92
N THR A 421 14.77 -1.00 2.15
CA THR A 421 15.80 -0.09 1.64
C THR A 421 15.36 1.36 1.77
N GLY A 422 16.30 2.27 2.06
CA GLY A 422 15.98 3.70 2.20
C GLY A 422 14.93 3.95 3.29
N ILE A 423 15.08 3.31 4.45
CA ILE A 423 14.21 3.50 5.62
C ILE A 423 15.06 4.02 6.78
N GLU A 424 14.62 5.12 7.38
CA GLU A 424 15.29 5.80 8.49
C GLU A 424 14.69 5.41 9.84
N HIS A 425 13.41 5.02 9.87
CA HIS A 425 12.69 4.74 11.11
C HIS A 425 11.92 3.41 11.05
N LEU A 426 12.00 2.64 12.14
CA LEU A 426 11.10 1.51 12.38
C LEU A 426 10.14 1.84 13.52
N SER A 427 8.85 1.60 13.28
CA SER A 427 7.78 1.85 14.24
C SER A 427 7.07 0.56 14.63
N PHE A 428 6.97 0.28 15.92
CA PHE A 428 6.31 -0.89 16.51
C PHE A 428 5.13 -0.48 17.40
N THR A 429 4.18 -1.38 17.64
CA THR A 429 3.01 -1.05 18.49
C THR A 429 3.34 -0.89 19.97
N GLN A 430 4.43 -1.50 20.41
CA GLN A 430 5.00 -1.32 21.74
C GLN A 430 6.52 -1.33 21.69
N GLY A 431 7.10 -0.49 22.55
CA GLY A 431 8.52 -0.44 22.80
C GLY A 431 9.12 -1.67 23.46
N ALA A 432 10.45 -1.75 23.42
CA ALA A 432 11.24 -2.68 24.21
C ALA A 432 11.74 -2.02 25.50
N THR A 433 12.47 -2.78 26.33
CA THR A 433 13.11 -2.29 27.56
C THR A 433 13.97 -1.03 27.34
N ILE A 434 14.56 -0.89 26.15
CA ILE A 434 15.47 0.21 25.78
C ILE A 434 14.72 1.33 25.02
N PHE A 435 13.87 1.00 24.06
CA PHE A 435 13.05 1.96 23.30
C PHE A 435 11.59 1.85 23.71
N THR A 436 11.21 2.51 24.80
CA THR A 436 9.87 2.33 25.39
C THR A 436 8.72 2.92 24.56
N ASP A 437 9.04 3.77 23.58
CA ASP A 437 8.09 4.41 22.67
C ASP A 437 7.80 3.59 21.40
N GLY A 438 8.49 2.47 21.20
CA GLY A 438 8.28 1.64 20.01
C GLY A 438 8.94 2.17 18.75
N GLN A 439 9.83 3.17 18.86
CA GLN A 439 10.51 3.75 17.71
C GLN A 439 11.99 3.36 17.72
N LEU A 440 12.50 2.96 16.56
CA LEU A 440 13.93 2.75 16.34
C LEU A 440 14.41 3.64 15.19
N ASP A 441 15.26 4.60 15.53
CA ASP A 441 15.95 5.44 14.55
C ASP A 441 17.16 4.68 13.99
N LEU A 442 17.07 4.30 12.72
CA LEU A 442 18.10 3.58 11.99
C LEU A 442 19.25 4.50 11.57
N SER A 443 18.98 5.80 11.36
CA SER A 443 19.99 6.77 10.90
C SER A 443 21.20 6.86 11.84
N ILE A 444 20.99 6.60 13.14
CA ILE A 444 22.02 6.63 14.17
C ILE A 444 22.75 5.29 14.36
N ILE A 445 22.31 4.20 13.73
CA ILE A 445 22.90 2.85 13.90
C ILE A 445 23.33 2.17 12.59
N GLN A 446 22.87 2.61 11.42
CA GLN A 446 23.22 2.00 10.13
C GLN A 446 24.65 2.25 9.68
N GLY A 447 25.29 3.33 10.14
CA GLY A 447 26.66 3.71 9.74
C GLY A 447 27.70 2.60 10.00
N ILE A 448 27.45 1.70 10.96
CA ILE A 448 28.32 0.55 11.24
C ILE A 448 28.50 -0.39 10.03
N THR A 449 27.52 -0.48 9.13
CA THR A 449 27.59 -1.32 7.92
C THR A 449 28.75 -0.94 6.98
N SER A 450 29.21 0.30 7.07
CA SER A 450 30.33 0.83 6.28
C SER A 450 31.72 0.46 6.82
N LEU A 451 31.80 -0.03 8.06
CA LEU A 451 33.07 -0.35 8.71
C LEU A 451 33.68 -1.65 8.19
N SER A 452 35.01 -1.73 8.25
CA SER A 452 35.73 -2.98 7.97
C SER A 452 35.62 -3.97 9.15
N PRO A 453 35.83 -5.28 8.91
CA PRO A 453 35.88 -6.26 10.00
C PRO A 453 36.92 -5.89 11.08
N GLU A 454 38.07 -5.33 10.68
CA GLU A 454 39.13 -4.89 11.59
C GLU A 454 38.71 -3.66 12.43
N GLU A 455 37.95 -2.74 11.83
CA GLU A 455 37.40 -1.57 12.54
C GLU A 455 36.36 -2.01 13.57
N ILE A 456 35.44 -2.91 13.20
CA ILE A 456 34.46 -3.49 14.15
C ILE A 456 35.18 -4.23 15.27
N SER A 457 36.18 -5.05 14.96
CA SER A 457 36.97 -5.77 15.98
C SER A 457 37.65 -4.81 16.95
N THR A 458 38.21 -3.71 16.43
CA THR A 458 38.81 -2.65 17.24
C THR A 458 37.78 -2.00 18.16
N PHE A 459 36.56 -1.80 17.66
CA PHE A 459 35.46 -1.22 18.41
C PHE A 459 34.99 -2.13 19.54
N VAL A 460 34.74 -3.40 19.23
CA VAL A 460 34.35 -4.44 20.20
C VAL A 460 35.39 -4.54 21.31
N GLU A 461 36.68 -4.53 20.97
CA GLU A 461 37.76 -4.58 21.95
C GLU A 461 37.79 -3.33 22.86
N LEU A 462 37.60 -2.13 22.31
CA LEU A 462 37.49 -0.90 23.09
C LEU A 462 36.30 -0.97 24.06
N TYR A 463 35.13 -1.37 23.57
CA TYR A 463 33.91 -1.51 24.37
C TYR A 463 34.12 -2.48 25.54
N ILE A 464 34.65 -3.68 25.24
CA ILE A 464 34.96 -4.69 26.26
C ILE A 464 35.96 -4.16 27.29
N ALA A 465 36.95 -3.38 26.89
CA ALA A 465 37.96 -2.86 27.80
C ALA A 465 37.39 -1.85 28.82
N TYR A 466 36.43 -1.02 28.39
CA TYR A 466 35.80 -0.01 29.24
C TYR A 466 34.65 -0.56 30.09
N PHE A 467 33.80 -1.43 29.54
CA PHE A 467 32.61 -1.93 30.23
C PHE A 467 32.82 -3.29 30.91
N ASN A 468 33.86 -4.04 30.52
CA ASN A 468 34.16 -5.38 31.04
C ASN A 468 33.02 -6.39 30.86
N ARG A 469 32.29 -6.27 29.73
CA ARG A 469 31.25 -7.19 29.25
C ARG A 469 31.28 -7.22 27.73
N ALA A 470 30.57 -8.17 27.09
CA ALA A 470 30.34 -8.07 25.65
C ALA A 470 29.61 -6.74 25.32
N PRO A 471 29.84 -6.16 24.14
CA PRO A 471 28.98 -5.07 23.67
C PRO A 471 27.53 -5.56 23.60
N ASP A 472 26.58 -4.70 23.93
CA ASP A 472 25.21 -4.87 23.46
C ASP A 472 25.12 -4.40 21.99
N ALA A 473 24.31 -5.06 21.16
CA ALA A 473 24.24 -4.76 19.73
C ALA A 473 23.85 -3.30 19.45
N LEU A 474 22.86 -2.78 20.17
CA LEU A 474 22.42 -1.39 20.04
C LEU A 474 23.52 -0.37 20.33
N GLY A 475 24.18 -0.49 21.48
CA GLY A 475 25.29 0.37 21.85
C GLY A 475 26.46 0.25 20.87
N LEU A 476 26.80 -0.97 20.45
CA LEU A 476 27.83 -1.21 19.45
C LEU A 476 27.51 -0.50 18.14
N TYR A 477 26.27 -0.56 17.67
CA TYR A 477 25.88 -0.02 16.37
C TYR A 477 25.79 1.50 16.39
N PHE A 478 25.27 2.07 17.48
CA PHE A 478 25.28 3.51 17.71
C PHE A 478 26.70 4.08 17.66
N TRP A 479 27.60 3.50 18.46
CA TRP A 479 28.96 4.01 18.51
C TRP A 479 29.79 3.66 17.27
N GLY A 480 29.57 2.49 16.65
CA GLY A 480 30.15 2.14 15.36
C GLY A 480 29.75 3.14 14.27
N SER A 481 28.49 3.58 14.26
CA SER A 481 28.00 4.62 13.34
C SER A 481 28.60 5.99 13.62
N ALA A 482 28.74 6.36 14.90
CA ALA A 482 29.45 7.59 15.28
C ALA A 482 30.93 7.58 14.81
N PHE A 483 31.58 6.42 14.84
CA PHE A 483 32.95 6.24 14.34
C PHE A 483 33.01 6.36 12.81
N ALA A 484 32.09 5.70 12.10
CA ALA A 484 31.94 5.86 10.65
C ALA A 484 31.71 7.33 10.26
N GLY A 485 30.97 8.07 11.08
CA GLY A 485 30.73 9.51 10.96
C GLY A 485 31.93 10.40 11.34
N GLY A 486 33.06 9.83 11.77
CA GLY A 486 34.32 10.54 12.03
C GLY A 486 34.65 10.81 13.49
N THR A 487 33.87 10.31 14.44
CA THR A 487 34.20 10.41 15.88
C THR A 487 35.44 9.55 16.17
N SER A 488 36.45 10.12 16.82
CA SER A 488 37.72 9.42 17.09
C SER A 488 37.63 8.45 18.27
N LEU A 489 38.50 7.43 18.29
CA LEU A 489 38.61 6.50 19.42
C LEU A 489 38.96 7.20 20.74
N ASP A 490 39.73 8.29 20.69
CA ASP A 490 40.09 9.09 21.89
C ASP A 490 38.87 9.84 22.45
N GLU A 491 38.00 10.40 21.59
CA GLU A 491 36.75 11.03 22.01
C GLU A 491 35.79 10.01 22.62
N MET A 492 35.65 8.84 22.00
CA MET A 492 34.80 7.76 22.52
C MET A 492 35.32 7.20 23.84
N ALA A 493 36.63 7.00 23.97
CA ALA A 493 37.29 6.60 25.20
C ALA A 493 36.95 7.53 26.37
N ALA A 494 36.96 8.85 26.12
CA ALA A 494 36.56 9.84 27.11
C ALA A 494 35.08 9.72 27.49
N LEU A 495 34.19 9.50 26.52
CA LEU A 495 32.74 9.33 26.75
C LEU A 495 32.40 8.01 27.46
N PHE A 496 33.13 6.93 27.16
CA PHE A 496 32.97 5.62 27.82
C PHE A 496 33.40 5.69 29.27
N LEU A 497 34.49 6.41 29.59
CA LEU A 497 34.92 6.56 30.98
C LEU A 497 33.85 7.24 31.86
N ASP A 498 33.04 8.12 31.28
CA ASP A 498 32.05 8.90 32.02
C ASP A 498 30.71 8.17 32.25
N GLN A 499 30.53 6.98 31.65
CA GLN A 499 29.33 6.17 31.85
C GLN A 499 29.23 5.66 33.28
N ASP A 500 28.00 5.54 33.80
CA ASP A 500 27.74 5.09 35.18
C ASP A 500 28.32 3.69 35.45
N GLU A 501 28.19 2.77 34.50
CA GLU A 501 28.75 1.41 34.58
C GLU A 501 30.28 1.46 34.71
N THR A 502 30.95 2.23 33.86
CA THR A 502 32.41 2.36 33.86
C THR A 502 32.91 3.07 35.12
N ARG A 503 32.20 4.09 35.62
CA ARG A 503 32.53 4.76 36.89
C ARG A 503 32.34 3.87 38.11
N ALA A 504 31.42 2.90 38.05
CA ALA A 504 31.29 1.89 39.09
C ALA A 504 32.49 0.93 39.10
N THR A 505 33.00 0.54 37.93
CA THR A 505 34.19 -0.31 37.78
C THR A 505 35.50 0.45 38.07
N TYR A 506 35.59 1.72 37.67
CA TYR A 506 36.78 2.58 37.82
C TYR A 506 36.44 3.90 38.54
N PRO A 507 36.25 3.88 39.87
CA PRO A 507 35.88 5.07 40.61
C PRO A 507 36.88 6.22 40.44
N SER A 508 36.39 7.44 40.26
CA SER A 508 37.23 8.65 40.17
C SER A 508 38.06 8.90 41.44
N THR A 509 37.67 8.30 42.57
CA THR A 509 38.37 8.34 43.85
C THR A 509 39.50 7.31 43.99
N ALA A 510 39.59 6.33 43.09
CA ALA A 510 40.66 5.32 43.11
C ALA A 510 42.02 5.99 42.92
N THR A 511 43.09 5.45 43.51
CA THR A 511 44.45 5.93 43.22
C THR A 511 44.88 5.53 41.80
N ASN A 512 45.90 6.19 41.23
CA ASN A 512 46.41 5.79 39.90
C ASN A 512 46.93 4.35 39.89
N LEU A 513 47.49 3.89 41.01
CA LEU A 513 47.92 2.51 41.21
C LEU A 513 46.73 1.53 41.18
N ASP A 514 45.68 1.81 41.95
CA ASP A 514 44.49 0.96 41.99
C ASP A 514 43.78 0.93 40.63
N PHE A 515 43.66 2.10 39.99
CA PHE A 515 43.09 2.24 38.65
C PHE A 515 43.85 1.42 37.61
N ALA A 516 45.18 1.60 37.49
CA ALA A 516 45.99 0.86 36.53
C ALA A 516 45.95 -0.66 36.80
N THR A 517 45.97 -1.07 38.07
CA THR A 517 45.87 -2.49 38.44
C THR A 517 44.53 -3.10 38.02
N GLN A 518 43.42 -2.38 38.25
CA GLN A 518 42.10 -2.84 37.84
C GLN A 518 41.98 -2.92 36.31
N VAL A 519 42.52 -1.95 35.57
CA VAL A 519 42.54 -1.97 34.11
C VAL A 519 43.30 -3.19 33.58
N TYR A 520 44.47 -3.52 34.14
CA TYR A 520 45.21 -4.73 33.77
C TYR A 520 44.39 -6.01 34.01
N SER A 521 43.71 -6.09 35.15
CA SER A 521 42.87 -7.23 35.49
C SER A 521 41.71 -7.38 34.50
N ASN A 522 41.00 -6.29 34.18
CA ASN A 522 39.82 -6.33 33.33
C ASN A 522 40.17 -6.53 31.85
N VAL A 523 41.15 -5.78 31.36
CA VAL A 523 41.53 -5.75 29.94
C VAL A 523 42.37 -6.97 29.58
N LEU A 524 43.40 -7.27 30.38
CA LEU A 524 44.39 -8.30 30.06
C LEU A 524 44.19 -9.61 30.85
N GLY A 525 43.26 -9.65 31.80
CA GLY A 525 42.98 -10.88 32.56
C GLY A 525 44.16 -11.36 33.40
N ARG A 526 45.07 -10.45 33.81
CA ARG A 526 46.26 -10.79 34.58
C ARG A 526 46.66 -9.70 35.56
N ILE A 527 47.46 -10.07 36.55
CA ILE A 527 48.17 -9.12 37.41
C ILE A 527 49.25 -8.42 36.57
N PRO A 528 49.39 -7.09 36.67
CA PRO A 528 50.47 -6.36 36.00
C PRO A 528 51.84 -6.81 36.52
N ASP A 529 52.81 -6.94 35.63
CA ASP A 529 54.21 -7.04 36.03
C ASP A 529 54.70 -5.69 36.58
N GLN A 530 55.67 -5.72 37.49
CA GLN A 530 56.10 -4.51 38.20
C GLN A 530 56.61 -3.43 37.23
N ALA A 531 57.32 -3.81 36.18
CA ALA A 531 57.89 -2.86 35.22
C ALA A 531 56.79 -2.15 34.41
N GLY A 532 55.80 -2.90 33.92
CA GLY A 532 54.62 -2.34 33.25
C GLY A 532 53.80 -1.44 34.17
N LEU A 533 53.58 -1.86 35.43
CA LEU A 533 52.84 -1.07 36.41
C LEU A 533 53.54 0.26 36.72
N ASP A 534 54.85 0.23 36.96
CA ASP A 534 55.65 1.42 37.24
C ASP A 534 55.64 2.39 36.04
N PHE A 535 55.72 1.87 34.82
CA PHE A 535 55.64 2.66 33.59
C PHE A 535 54.30 3.39 33.48
N TRP A 536 53.19 2.66 33.56
CA TRP A 536 51.85 3.22 33.37
C TRP A 536 51.42 4.16 34.49
N VAL A 537 51.68 3.79 35.76
CA VAL A 537 51.40 4.68 36.90
C VAL A 537 52.26 5.94 36.82
N GLY A 538 53.51 5.82 36.38
CA GLY A 538 54.38 6.96 36.14
C GLY A 538 53.81 7.94 35.11
N LEU A 539 53.23 7.45 34.01
CA LEU A 539 52.58 8.29 32.99
C LEU A 539 51.32 8.98 33.52
N LEU A 540 50.50 8.26 34.30
CA LEU A 540 49.31 8.80 34.95
C LEU A 540 49.66 9.89 35.99
N ASP A 541 50.66 9.65 36.84
CA ASP A 541 51.08 10.59 37.89
C ASP A 541 51.69 11.88 37.30
N GLN A 542 52.33 11.78 36.14
CA GLN A 542 52.89 12.92 35.40
C GLN A 542 51.84 13.66 34.57
N GLY A 543 50.63 13.11 34.42
CA GLY A 543 49.61 13.62 33.51
C GLY A 543 49.99 13.51 32.03
N ALA A 544 50.96 12.64 31.70
CA ALA A 544 51.37 12.38 30.32
C ALA A 544 50.32 11.54 29.57
N VAL A 545 49.55 10.74 30.32
CA VAL A 545 48.35 10.03 29.86
C VAL A 545 47.25 10.33 30.87
N GLY A 546 46.10 10.81 30.38
CA GLY A 546 44.91 11.02 31.20
C GLY A 546 44.13 9.73 31.42
N ARG A 547 43.30 9.67 32.48
CA ARG A 547 42.48 8.47 32.74
C ARG A 547 41.45 8.21 31.65
N ASP A 548 40.97 9.27 31.00
CA ASP A 548 40.04 9.28 29.86
C ASP A 548 40.52 8.38 28.71
N VAL A 549 41.80 8.43 28.38
CA VAL A 549 42.39 7.65 27.27
C VAL A 549 43.29 6.50 27.74
N PHE A 550 43.51 6.34 29.05
CA PHE A 550 44.46 5.35 29.58
C PHE A 550 44.16 3.91 29.15
N ILE A 551 42.89 3.50 29.20
CA ILE A 551 42.48 2.13 28.84
C ILE A 551 42.76 1.87 27.35
N LEU A 552 42.47 2.86 26.49
CA LEU A 552 42.82 2.82 25.07
C LEU A 552 44.34 2.71 24.85
N GLU A 553 45.16 3.42 25.62
CA GLU A 553 46.63 3.31 25.55
C GLU A 553 47.14 1.94 26.01
N VAL A 554 46.51 1.31 27.02
CA VAL A 554 46.82 -0.06 27.43
C VAL A 554 46.52 -1.06 26.30
N LEU A 555 45.40 -0.91 25.59
CA LEU A 555 45.08 -1.72 24.40
C LEU A 555 46.13 -1.55 23.30
N LYS A 556 46.50 -0.31 22.97
CA LYS A 556 47.56 -0.01 21.99
C LYS A 556 48.90 -0.65 22.38
N GLY A 557 49.26 -0.59 23.67
CA GLY A 557 50.47 -1.19 24.22
C GLY A 557 50.48 -2.72 24.17
N ALA A 558 49.33 -3.38 24.39
CA ALA A 558 49.21 -4.83 24.27
C ALA A 558 49.41 -5.33 22.83
N LYS A 559 49.11 -4.48 21.83
CA LYS A 559 49.27 -4.83 20.40
C LYS A 559 50.63 -4.52 19.82
N THR A 560 51.40 -3.61 20.42
CA THR A 560 52.65 -3.10 19.81
C THR A 560 53.86 -3.37 20.70
N ALA A 561 54.85 -4.11 20.20
CA ALA A 561 56.11 -4.34 20.91
C ALA A 561 57.12 -3.20 20.69
N PRO A 562 57.89 -2.81 21.73
CA PRO A 562 59.12 -2.04 21.55
C PRO A 562 60.13 -2.81 20.69
N ALA A 563 60.96 -2.09 19.92
CA ALA A 563 61.95 -2.70 19.03
C ALA A 563 63.01 -3.56 19.77
N ASP A 564 63.23 -3.31 21.05
CA ASP A 564 64.17 -3.98 21.95
C ASP A 564 63.49 -4.89 22.99
N ALA A 565 62.24 -5.29 22.75
CA ALA A 565 61.48 -6.17 23.63
C ALA A 565 62.20 -7.50 23.92
N SER A 566 62.17 -7.93 25.19
CA SER A 566 62.72 -9.22 25.61
C SER A 566 61.86 -10.38 25.11
N ALA A 567 62.43 -11.58 25.02
CA ALA A 567 61.66 -12.78 24.66
C ALA A 567 60.52 -13.08 25.66
N GLU A 568 60.73 -12.79 26.95
CA GLU A 568 59.71 -12.92 27.99
C GLU A 568 58.57 -11.91 27.79
N PHE A 569 58.89 -10.66 27.41
CA PHE A 569 57.89 -9.65 27.08
C PHE A 569 57.06 -10.07 25.85
N LEU A 570 57.71 -10.54 24.79
CA LEU A 570 57.03 -10.99 23.58
C LEU A 570 56.10 -12.19 23.85
N ALA A 571 56.51 -13.12 24.71
CA ALA A 571 55.66 -14.24 25.12
C ALA A 571 54.44 -13.77 25.94
N LEU A 572 54.65 -12.82 26.85
CA LEU A 572 53.57 -12.22 27.64
C LEU A 572 52.59 -11.45 26.75
N GLN A 573 53.12 -10.68 25.80
CA GLN A 573 52.34 -9.91 24.84
C GLN A 573 51.54 -10.82 23.90
N ALA A 574 52.12 -11.92 23.41
CA ALA A 574 51.38 -12.89 22.61
C ALA A 574 50.20 -13.49 23.39
N ALA A 575 50.36 -13.74 24.68
CA ALA A 575 49.27 -14.17 25.55
C ALA A 575 48.24 -13.04 25.84
N ASP A 576 48.68 -11.78 25.92
CA ASP A 576 47.77 -10.62 26.00
C ASP A 576 46.91 -10.53 24.73
N GLN A 577 47.53 -10.61 23.55
CA GLN A 577 46.88 -10.58 22.25
C GLN A 577 45.89 -11.74 22.06
N GLN A 578 46.28 -12.95 22.44
CA GLN A 578 45.38 -14.12 22.35
C GLN A 578 44.16 -13.95 23.26
N PHE A 579 44.34 -13.45 24.48
CA PHE A 579 43.22 -13.22 25.39
C PHE A 579 42.27 -12.13 24.86
N LEU A 580 42.82 -11.03 24.35
CA LEU A 580 42.03 -9.96 23.71
C LEU A 580 41.29 -10.45 22.47
N SER A 581 41.92 -11.29 21.64
CA SER A 581 41.27 -11.93 20.49
C SER A 581 40.08 -12.76 20.94
N ASN A 582 40.26 -13.64 21.94
CA ASN A 582 39.16 -14.47 22.45
C ASN A 582 37.99 -13.64 23.01
N LYS A 583 38.28 -12.55 23.73
CA LYS A 583 37.23 -11.63 24.21
C LYS A 583 36.50 -10.96 23.03
N THR A 584 37.25 -10.55 22.02
CA THR A 584 36.72 -9.89 20.83
C THR A 584 35.82 -10.83 20.04
N ASP A 585 36.24 -12.07 19.80
CA ASP A 585 35.44 -13.09 19.11
C ASP A 585 34.12 -13.39 19.82
N VAL A 586 34.16 -13.51 21.15
CA VAL A 586 32.94 -13.69 21.97
C VAL A 586 32.04 -12.46 21.91
N GLY A 587 32.62 -11.25 21.96
CA GLY A 587 31.87 -10.00 21.83
C GLY A 587 31.21 -9.84 20.47
N VAL A 588 31.93 -10.15 19.38
CA VAL A 588 31.41 -10.18 18.00
C VAL A 588 30.29 -11.21 17.89
N TYR A 589 30.48 -12.43 18.39
CA TYR A 589 29.43 -13.45 18.32
C TYR A 589 28.14 -13.01 19.03
N PHE A 590 28.25 -12.45 20.24
CA PHE A 590 27.10 -11.96 21.00
C PHE A 590 26.37 -10.79 20.32
N SER A 591 27.11 -9.75 19.92
CA SER A 591 26.52 -8.47 19.51
C SER A 591 26.32 -8.30 18.00
N VAL A 592 27.18 -8.90 17.18
CA VAL A 592 27.17 -8.73 15.72
C VAL A 592 26.45 -9.91 15.07
N ILE A 593 26.85 -11.13 15.42
CA ILE A 593 26.32 -12.35 14.79
C ILE A 593 24.95 -12.71 15.34
N LYS A 594 24.78 -12.69 16.67
CA LYS A 594 23.49 -12.98 17.33
C LYS A 594 22.62 -11.74 17.53
N GLY A 595 23.22 -10.55 17.51
CA GLY A 595 22.48 -9.29 17.61
C GLY A 595 21.87 -9.02 18.99
N MET A 596 22.43 -9.61 20.06
CA MET A 596 21.85 -9.53 21.40
C MET A 596 22.21 -8.21 22.10
N SER A 597 21.29 -7.71 22.94
CA SER A 597 21.47 -6.44 23.67
C SER A 597 21.26 -6.53 25.20
N ASP A 598 20.84 -7.68 25.77
CA ASP A 598 20.73 -7.82 27.23
C ASP A 598 22.11 -7.70 27.90
N VAL A 599 22.24 -6.67 28.73
CA VAL A 599 23.50 -6.31 29.42
C VAL A 599 23.90 -7.34 30.47
N ARG A 600 22.94 -8.02 31.10
CA ARG A 600 23.20 -9.08 32.09
C ARG A 600 23.82 -10.29 31.38
N ASP A 601 23.26 -10.71 30.25
CA ASP A 601 23.77 -11.82 29.46
C ASP A 601 25.12 -11.49 28.80
N ALA A 602 25.31 -10.24 28.37
CA ALA A 602 26.61 -9.74 27.92
C ALA A 602 27.70 -9.85 29.01
N ASN A 603 27.35 -9.54 30.26
CA ASN A 603 28.26 -9.56 31.39
C ASN A 603 28.58 -10.99 31.85
N GLU A 604 27.54 -11.80 32.09
CA GLU A 604 27.68 -13.19 32.51
C GLU A 604 28.47 -14.02 31.48
N THR A 605 28.29 -13.78 30.18
CA THR A 605 29.10 -14.39 29.11
C THR A 605 30.58 -14.02 29.22
N MET A 606 30.88 -12.73 29.35
CA MET A 606 32.27 -12.26 29.38
C MET A 606 33.03 -12.72 30.64
N GLN A 607 32.32 -12.93 31.76
CA GLN A 607 32.89 -13.47 33.00
C GLN A 607 33.36 -14.92 32.89
N LEU A 608 32.90 -15.68 31.89
CA LEU A 608 33.37 -17.06 31.66
C LEU A 608 34.81 -17.08 31.13
N LEU A 609 35.26 -16.00 30.49
CA LEU A 609 36.60 -15.90 29.94
C LEU A 609 37.62 -15.67 31.05
N ASN A 610 38.59 -16.57 31.13
CA ASN A 610 39.76 -16.42 31.96
C ASN A 610 41.01 -16.78 31.15
N ARG A 611 42.15 -16.21 31.55
CA ARG A 611 43.40 -16.36 30.81
C ARG A 611 44.03 -17.75 30.96
N GLU A 612 43.68 -18.48 32.01
CA GLU A 612 44.40 -19.70 32.44
C GLU A 612 43.80 -20.99 31.87
N ASN A 613 42.54 -21.01 31.44
CA ASN A 613 41.90 -22.17 30.83
C ASN A 613 41.16 -21.82 29.52
N GLY A 614 41.34 -22.66 28.50
CA GLY A 614 40.62 -22.53 27.23
C GLY A 614 39.16 -22.98 27.28
N GLU A 615 38.72 -23.60 28.38
CA GLU A 615 37.34 -24.08 28.58
C GLU A 615 36.31 -22.94 28.68
N GLY A 616 36.74 -21.79 29.22
CA GLY A 616 35.91 -20.59 29.30
C GLY A 616 35.49 -20.04 27.94
N PHE A 617 36.34 -20.19 26.91
CA PHE A 617 36.05 -19.73 25.55
C PHE A 617 34.87 -20.50 24.94
N VAL A 618 34.93 -21.83 24.90
CA VAL A 618 33.83 -22.66 24.37
C VAL A 618 32.56 -22.51 25.22
N SER A 619 32.70 -22.36 26.54
CA SER A 619 31.56 -22.17 27.45
C SER A 619 30.83 -20.86 27.18
N ALA A 620 31.54 -19.80 26.77
CA ALA A 620 30.94 -18.52 26.41
C ALA A 620 30.04 -18.66 25.17
N PHE A 621 30.51 -19.29 24.08
CA PHE A 621 29.68 -19.53 22.89
C PHE A 621 28.43 -20.35 23.20
N ASN A 622 28.57 -21.43 23.98
CA ASN A 622 27.42 -22.24 24.40
C ASN A 622 26.41 -21.43 25.23
N ARG A 623 26.87 -20.51 26.07
CA ARG A 623 25.98 -19.63 26.84
C ARG A 623 25.26 -18.65 25.91
N ILE A 624 25.98 -18.01 24.99
CA ILE A 624 25.40 -17.12 23.98
C ILE A 624 24.31 -17.85 23.18
N ASP A 625 24.55 -19.09 22.75
CA ASP A 625 23.55 -19.85 21.99
C ASP A 625 22.28 -20.16 22.80
N ASN A 626 22.41 -20.42 24.11
CA ASN A 626 21.25 -20.63 24.97
C ASN A 626 20.48 -19.33 25.20
N ASP A 627 21.18 -18.25 25.53
CA ASP A 627 20.55 -16.95 25.77
C ASP A 627 19.89 -16.43 24.48
N PHE A 628 20.53 -16.62 23.32
CA PHE A 628 19.94 -16.31 22.02
C PHE A 628 18.68 -17.14 21.75
N ALA A 629 18.64 -18.42 22.10
CA ALA A 629 17.45 -19.24 21.91
C ALA A 629 16.25 -18.72 22.75
N GLU A 630 16.52 -18.16 23.92
CA GLU A 630 15.50 -17.49 24.74
C GLU A 630 15.08 -16.14 24.13
N ALA A 631 16.05 -15.31 23.75
CA ALA A 631 15.80 -14.00 23.12
C ALA A 631 15.12 -14.11 21.75
N ASN A 632 15.31 -15.22 21.03
CA ASN A 632 14.70 -15.48 19.72
C ASN A 632 13.30 -16.11 19.83
N ALA A 633 12.71 -16.20 21.02
CA ALA A 633 11.33 -16.65 21.18
C ALA A 633 10.34 -15.64 20.54
N ALA A 634 9.26 -16.12 19.94
CA ALA A 634 8.28 -15.27 19.25
C ALA A 634 7.47 -14.38 20.22
N ASP A 635 7.00 -14.94 21.34
CA ASP A 635 6.03 -14.27 22.24
C ASP A 635 6.66 -13.58 23.45
N SER A 636 7.95 -13.82 23.69
CA SER A 636 8.66 -13.32 24.88
C SER A 636 10.13 -12.99 24.60
N GLY A 637 10.47 -12.83 23.32
CA GLY A 637 11.83 -12.56 22.88
C GLY A 637 12.25 -11.12 23.13
N GLU A 638 13.45 -10.82 22.68
CA GLU A 638 14.03 -9.48 22.68
C GLU A 638 14.20 -8.97 21.25
N LEU A 639 14.40 -7.66 21.10
CA LEU A 639 14.83 -7.13 19.81
C LEU A 639 16.25 -7.65 19.52
N LEU A 640 16.40 -8.34 18.40
CA LEU A 640 17.69 -8.84 17.92
C LEU A 640 18.16 -8.00 16.74
N LEU A 641 19.40 -7.54 16.77
CA LEU A 641 19.97 -6.63 15.77
C LEU A 641 21.26 -7.22 15.19
N GLN A 642 21.14 -7.96 14.09
CA GLN A 642 22.28 -8.61 13.45
C GLN A 642 22.95 -7.71 12.42
N LEU A 643 24.24 -7.93 12.21
CA LEU A 643 25.01 -7.28 11.15
C LEU A 643 25.59 -8.36 10.24
N VAL A 644 25.09 -8.41 9.01
CA VAL A 644 25.30 -9.51 8.09
C VAL A 644 26.26 -9.11 6.97
N GLY A 645 27.22 -10.00 6.68
CA GLY A 645 28.18 -9.81 5.58
C GLY A 645 29.31 -8.82 5.86
N VAL A 646 29.42 -8.30 7.08
CA VAL A 646 30.51 -7.39 7.49
C VAL A 646 31.62 -8.11 8.25
N VAL A 647 31.27 -9.00 9.19
CA VAL A 647 32.23 -9.78 9.99
C VAL A 647 31.93 -11.28 9.83
N ASP A 648 32.97 -12.09 9.72
CA ASP A 648 32.84 -13.55 9.66
C ASP A 648 32.42 -14.13 11.02
N ASP A 649 31.65 -15.22 11.02
CA ASP A 649 31.24 -15.91 12.24
C ASP A 649 32.44 -16.62 12.93
N PRO A 650 32.88 -16.17 14.12
CA PRO A 650 34.02 -16.76 14.80
C PRO A 650 33.74 -18.16 15.37
N SER A 651 32.47 -18.56 15.54
CA SER A 651 32.10 -19.88 16.07
C SER A 651 32.52 -21.02 15.14
N LEU A 652 32.70 -20.74 13.84
CA LEU A 652 33.16 -21.71 12.85
C LEU A 652 34.56 -22.24 13.14
N GLN A 653 35.38 -21.50 13.91
CA GLN A 653 36.71 -21.94 14.33
C GLN A 653 36.68 -22.97 15.47
N ILE A 654 35.54 -23.13 16.14
CA ILE A 654 35.35 -24.06 17.27
C ILE A 654 34.79 -25.41 16.79
N ASN A 655 34.04 -25.41 15.68
CA ASN A 655 33.36 -26.58 15.12
C ASN A 655 34.17 -27.31 14.02
N GLY A 656 35.39 -26.84 13.70
CA GLY A 656 36.34 -27.47 12.79
C GLY A 656 37.54 -28.08 13.52
#